data_AF-A0A1T4K599-F1
#
_entry.id   AF-A0A1T4K599-F1
#
_cell.length_a   1.000
_cell.length_b   1.000
_cell.length_c   1.000
_cell.angle_alpha   90.00
_cell.angle_beta   90.00
_cell.angle_gamma   90.00
#
_symmetry.space_group_name_H-M   'P 1'
#
loop_
_entity.id
_entity.type
_entity.pdbx_description
1 polymer ?
#
loop_
_entity_poly.entity_id
_entity_poly.type
_entity_poly.pdbx_seq_one_letter_code
_entity_poly.pdbx_strand_id
1 'polypeptide(L)'
;MGWRGLKWAHSLFAMGTVAFGNLWAQDVFITVDQFGYRPAAKKVAVLRSPESGYDAALSYVPGTVMEVVDSASNKIVFSGAPVAFQEGAVDTASGDKIWWFDFSNLSEPGTYFIRDKSDYTKQSFYFRIGEDIYNDILKAALRVLYYQRVGIAHEAAYAGEEWADGMNHAQDKTARLFTDSTNAATERDASGGWFDAGDYNKYTVWNGNYVEMLLRAYLERPKAFTDDYGIPESGNGIPDILDEVNWGLTHLLRMQNADGSVLSVVGESHASPPSAAKGRTYYGAPNAVSAYSAAKAFALGSIVAKLRKNTEYAATLQDAALRAYAWAEAHPDSMFFNNLESAGTKGLAAGQQEVEENETTAPRLGLVVLADFALYELTGDAAYLNRFNESIDRFPLMTTYGSWAMDQYRHAQHQMYIQYLGYKDADKNVKAKIEEKFVNAFSTSMNFVQQLERDGYRAYLRDYNWGSNSAKSAGGLFFDQMAELKTTSGTDAATWHNAAEEYLHYLHGVNPFGMVYLSNMSRYGAEKSVSSFYHTWFNDGSPKWDSVSNSTPGPAPGYLTGGPNARYSWDACCAEYDADNSKKGCGSVSNNKLCYAFSQPAGEPPAKMYRNFNNGWPLNSWEVTEPSLGYQTNYIRLLSRFVEERGVGFDEDLGMARPMPAPPSALKISLSGKNLMVLCNADVREVRLFDVNHREVLLWSGSTQSVTLNLSALPSGVYFARVRAGKDAKLSKTMAFPLFQ
;
A
#
# COMPACT_ATOMS: atom_id res chain seq x y z
N MET A 1 30.75 27.74 61.26
CA MET A 1 30.18 26.39 61.50
C MET A 1 29.01 26.19 60.54
N GLY A 2 28.91 25.04 59.86
CA GLY A 2 27.63 24.56 59.32
C GLY A 2 27.37 24.73 57.82
N TRP A 3 28.00 23.85 57.05
CA TRP A 3 27.83 23.39 55.67
C TRP A 3 26.40 23.19 55.06
N ARG A 4 26.36 23.27 53.70
CA ARG A 4 25.47 22.61 52.68
C ARG A 4 24.09 23.23 52.38
N GLY A 5 23.63 23.42 51.12
CA GLY A 5 24.19 23.05 49.81
C GLY A 5 23.39 23.60 48.59
N LEU A 6 24.12 23.65 47.45
CA LEU A 6 23.80 23.59 46.00
C LEU A 6 22.58 24.37 45.45
N LYS A 7 22.70 25.40 44.60
CA LYS A 7 23.24 25.54 43.21
C LYS A 7 22.44 24.82 42.10
N TRP A 8 21.83 25.62 41.22
CA TRP A 8 21.89 25.43 39.76
C TRP A 8 22.22 26.79 39.13
N ALA A 9 23.40 26.90 38.52
CA ALA A 9 23.88 28.08 37.81
C ALA A 9 23.74 27.82 36.31
N HIS A 10 23.08 28.75 35.62
CA HIS A 10 23.12 28.84 34.15
C HIS A 10 24.53 29.27 33.74
N SER A 11 25.19 28.50 32.88
CA SER A 11 26.41 28.92 32.19
C SER A 11 26.15 28.83 30.69
N LEU A 12 26.02 29.99 30.05
CA LEU A 12 26.10 30.13 28.60
C LEU A 12 27.50 29.68 28.16
N PHE A 13 27.57 28.64 27.34
CA PHE A 13 28.74 28.38 26.50
C PHE A 13 28.39 28.84 25.08
N ALA A 14 28.95 29.98 24.69
CA ALA A 14 29.02 30.39 23.29
C ALA A 14 30.05 29.49 22.60
N MET A 15 29.60 28.50 21.83
CA MET A 15 30.45 27.82 20.86
C MET A 15 30.47 28.66 19.58
N GLY A 16 31.66 29.18 19.27
CA GLY A 16 31.94 29.86 18.02
C GLY A 16 31.76 28.91 16.84
N THR A 17 31.04 29.39 15.84
CA THR A 17 30.92 28.80 14.51
C THR A 17 32.29 28.82 13.83
N VAL A 18 32.97 27.67 13.82
CA VAL A 18 34.03 27.42 12.86
C VAL A 18 33.36 27.02 11.54
N ALA A 19 33.07 28.01 10.71
CA ALA A 19 32.63 27.81 9.34
C ALA A 19 33.83 27.37 8.49
N PHE A 20 34.03 26.06 8.38
CA PHE A 20 34.80 25.45 7.29
C PHE A 20 34.03 24.24 6.78
N GLY A 21 33.16 24.49 5.82
CA GLY A 21 32.67 23.48 4.90
C GLY A 21 32.65 24.12 3.54
N ASN A 22 33.60 23.78 2.68
CA ASN A 22 33.39 23.96 1.25
C ASN A 22 32.14 23.12 0.91
N LEU A 23 30.98 23.77 0.80
CA LEU A 23 29.80 23.17 0.18
C LEU A 23 30.14 22.98 -1.30
N TRP A 24 30.82 21.88 -1.61
CA TRP A 24 30.86 21.37 -2.97
C TRP A 24 29.41 20.98 -3.31
N ALA A 25 28.88 21.50 -4.41
CA ALA A 25 27.53 21.16 -4.83
C ALA A 25 27.49 19.67 -5.18
N GLN A 26 26.80 18.86 -4.38
CA GLN A 26 26.45 17.50 -4.78
C GLN A 26 25.60 17.57 -6.04
N ASP A 27 25.91 16.71 -7.00
CA ASP A 27 25.46 16.90 -8.36
C ASP A 27 24.69 15.67 -8.87
N VAL A 28 23.62 15.94 -9.61
CA VAL A 28 22.67 14.92 -10.11
C VAL A 28 23.30 13.98 -11.15
N PHE A 29 24.56 14.21 -11.52
CA PHE A 29 25.28 13.41 -12.51
C PHE A 29 25.80 12.07 -11.98
N ILE A 30 26.00 11.91 -10.66
CA ILE A 30 26.45 10.65 -10.06
C ILE A 30 25.36 10.17 -9.12
N THR A 31 24.54 9.24 -9.61
CA THR A 31 23.36 8.75 -8.88
C THR A 31 23.69 7.45 -8.15
N VAL A 32 23.18 7.38 -6.91
CA VAL A 32 23.37 6.28 -5.96
C VAL A 32 22.07 6.02 -5.23
N ASP A 33 21.95 4.87 -4.57
CA ASP A 33 20.98 4.72 -3.49
C ASP A 33 21.39 5.65 -2.34
N GLN A 34 20.55 6.66 -2.04
CA GLN A 34 20.89 7.66 -1.03
C GLN A 34 20.82 7.12 0.40
N PHE A 35 20.10 6.01 0.64
CA PHE A 35 20.16 5.31 1.93
C PHE A 35 21.40 4.42 1.98
N GLY A 36 21.69 3.75 0.86
CA GLY A 36 22.98 3.15 0.56
C GLY A 36 22.90 1.68 0.14
N TYR A 37 23.90 0.89 0.55
CA TYR A 37 24.07 -0.49 0.05
C TYR A 37 24.39 -1.47 1.18
N ARG A 38 23.82 -2.69 1.12
CA ARG A 38 24.24 -3.75 2.05
C ARG A 38 25.65 -4.23 1.72
N PRO A 39 26.45 -4.71 2.70
CA PRO A 39 27.81 -5.19 2.48
C PRO A 39 27.93 -6.23 1.36
N ALA A 40 26.98 -7.16 1.27
CA ALA A 40 26.97 -8.22 0.26
C ALA A 40 26.30 -7.83 -1.08
N ALA A 41 25.64 -6.66 -1.15
CA ALA A 41 24.91 -6.24 -2.34
C ALA A 41 25.84 -5.98 -3.53
N LYS A 42 25.30 -6.15 -4.74
CA LYS A 42 25.82 -5.52 -5.95
C LYS A 42 25.69 -3.99 -5.78
N LYS A 43 26.78 -3.24 -5.95
CA LYS A 43 26.82 -1.78 -5.73
C LYS A 43 27.30 -1.10 -6.99
N VAL A 44 26.39 -0.37 -7.64
CA VAL A 44 26.66 0.33 -8.89
C VAL A 44 26.13 1.75 -8.77
N ALA A 45 27.00 2.73 -9.01
CA ALA A 45 26.60 4.11 -9.24
C ALA A 45 26.36 4.31 -10.74
N VAL A 46 25.31 5.06 -11.05
CA VAL A 46 24.96 5.42 -12.44
C VAL A 46 25.38 6.87 -12.66
N LEU A 47 26.37 7.03 -13.55
CA LEU A 47 26.85 8.33 -14.02
C LEU A 47 26.06 8.69 -15.27
N ARG A 48 25.54 9.91 -15.35
CA ARG A 48 24.67 10.34 -16.44
C ARG A 48 25.13 11.63 -17.10
N SER A 49 24.94 11.73 -18.42
CA SER A 49 24.98 12.99 -19.17
C SER A 49 23.69 13.10 -19.97
N PRO A 50 22.80 14.06 -19.65
CA PRO A 50 21.57 14.25 -20.39
C PRO A 50 21.83 14.61 -21.86
N GLU A 51 21.12 13.98 -22.78
CA GLU A 51 21.15 14.33 -24.21
C GLU A 51 19.77 14.80 -24.69
N SER A 52 18.69 14.36 -24.03
CA SER A 52 17.32 14.82 -24.26
C SER A 52 16.53 14.98 -22.96
N GLY A 53 15.45 15.76 -23.04
CA GLY A 53 14.59 16.15 -21.94
C GLY A 53 14.90 17.53 -21.35
N TYR A 54 14.15 17.93 -20.31
CA TYR A 54 14.21 19.27 -19.71
C TYR A 54 15.61 19.65 -19.19
N ASP A 55 16.44 18.67 -18.88
CA ASP A 55 17.80 18.84 -18.37
C ASP A 55 18.89 18.63 -19.44
N ALA A 56 18.54 18.54 -20.73
CA ALA A 56 19.50 18.37 -21.84
C ALA A 56 20.54 19.50 -21.99
N ALA A 57 20.33 20.63 -21.31
CA ALA A 57 21.33 21.70 -21.25
C ALA A 57 22.50 21.37 -20.30
N LEU A 58 22.33 20.39 -19.41
CA LEU A 58 23.37 19.88 -18.54
C LEU A 58 24.25 18.90 -19.33
N SER A 59 25.56 18.93 -19.09
CA SER A 59 26.50 18.01 -19.72
C SER A 59 27.56 17.56 -18.73
N TYR A 60 27.94 16.29 -18.82
CA TYR A 60 28.97 15.70 -18.00
C TYR A 60 29.73 14.66 -18.83
N VAL A 61 31.05 14.68 -18.74
CA VAL A 61 31.90 13.63 -19.31
C VAL A 61 32.69 13.05 -18.16
N PRO A 62 32.40 11.80 -17.74
CA PRO A 62 33.09 11.23 -16.60
C PRO A 62 34.57 11.03 -16.89
N GLY A 63 35.40 11.29 -15.87
CA GLY A 63 36.80 10.94 -15.87
C GLY A 63 37.03 9.43 -15.97
N THR A 64 38.27 9.03 -16.23
CA THR A 64 38.65 7.61 -16.32
C THR A 64 38.74 6.91 -14.96
N VAL A 65 38.60 7.66 -13.86
CA VAL A 65 38.68 7.15 -12.49
C VAL A 65 37.64 7.82 -11.61
N MET A 66 36.78 7.01 -11.01
CA MET A 66 35.90 7.39 -9.91
C MET A 66 36.51 6.92 -8.60
N GLU A 67 36.30 7.70 -7.54
CA GLU A 67 36.80 7.43 -6.19
C GLU A 67 35.62 7.31 -5.22
N VAL A 68 35.56 6.22 -4.44
CA VAL A 68 34.69 6.14 -3.25
C VAL A 68 35.50 6.67 -2.07
N VAL A 69 34.95 7.66 -1.39
CA VAL A 69 35.62 8.39 -0.32
C VAL A 69 34.85 8.19 0.98
N ASP A 70 35.57 7.78 2.02
CA ASP A 70 35.06 7.73 3.38
C ASP A 70 34.78 9.16 3.89
N SER A 71 33.54 9.44 4.24
CA SER A 71 33.10 10.80 4.60
C SER A 71 33.74 11.33 5.88
N ALA A 72 34.09 10.46 6.82
CA ALA A 72 34.64 10.85 8.12
C ALA A 72 36.14 11.18 8.05
N SER A 73 36.91 10.37 7.32
CA SER A 73 38.36 10.49 7.21
C SER A 73 38.84 11.14 5.93
N ASN A 74 37.94 11.34 4.96
CA ASN A 74 38.23 11.82 3.60
C ASN A 74 39.25 10.94 2.85
N LYS A 75 39.40 9.68 3.26
CA LYS A 75 40.28 8.70 2.59
C LYS A 75 39.57 8.06 1.42
N ILE A 76 40.30 7.89 0.32
CA ILE A 76 39.86 7.07 -0.81
C ILE A 76 39.93 5.61 -0.38
N VAL A 77 38.79 4.93 -0.34
CA VAL A 77 38.67 3.53 0.09
C VAL A 77 38.49 2.56 -1.08
N PHE A 78 38.05 3.08 -2.22
CA PHE A 78 37.94 2.33 -3.47
C PHE A 78 38.10 3.27 -4.66
N SER A 79 38.59 2.77 -5.79
CA SER A 79 38.64 3.52 -7.04
C SER A 79 38.58 2.58 -8.23
N GLY A 80 37.99 3.03 -9.34
CA GLY A 80 37.93 2.25 -10.57
C GLY A 80 37.42 3.08 -11.74
N ALA A 81 37.45 2.51 -12.93
CA ALA A 81 36.96 3.17 -14.14
C ALA A 81 35.46 2.93 -14.32
N PRO A 82 34.68 3.96 -14.70
CA PRO A 82 33.30 3.77 -15.10
C PRO A 82 33.23 3.11 -16.49
N VAL A 83 32.24 2.24 -16.72
CA VAL A 83 32.03 1.51 -17.98
C VAL A 83 30.85 2.12 -18.73
N ALA A 84 31.05 2.51 -19.99
CA ALA A 84 29.97 3.08 -20.80
C ALA A 84 28.84 2.07 -21.05
N PHE A 85 27.61 2.48 -20.80
CA PHE A 85 26.41 1.70 -21.12
C PHE A 85 26.28 1.55 -22.64
N GLN A 86 26.08 0.31 -23.11
CA GLN A 86 25.88 -0.04 -24.53
C GLN A 86 26.82 0.72 -25.48
N GLU A 87 28.14 0.67 -25.22
CA GLU A 87 29.16 1.32 -26.05
C GLU A 87 28.96 2.84 -26.21
N GLY A 88 28.30 3.49 -25.24
CA GLY A 88 28.03 4.93 -25.21
C GLY A 88 26.73 5.33 -25.90
N ALA A 89 25.81 4.39 -26.12
CA ALA A 89 24.47 4.69 -26.61
C ALA A 89 23.68 5.56 -25.63
N VAL A 90 22.71 6.31 -26.17
CA VAL A 90 21.72 7.03 -25.37
C VAL A 90 20.67 6.04 -24.91
N ASP A 91 20.45 5.97 -23.60
CA ASP A 91 19.37 5.18 -23.02
C ASP A 91 18.02 5.76 -23.44
N THR A 92 17.18 4.93 -24.06
CA THR A 92 15.94 5.41 -24.69
C THR A 92 14.86 5.80 -23.68
N ALA A 93 14.90 5.23 -22.48
CA ALA A 93 13.94 5.55 -21.43
C ALA A 93 14.22 6.89 -20.78
N SER A 94 15.49 7.20 -20.49
CA SER A 94 15.90 8.43 -19.80
C SER A 94 16.35 9.54 -20.75
N GLY A 95 16.84 9.23 -21.95
CA GLY A 95 17.48 10.20 -22.83
C GLY A 95 18.90 10.59 -22.40
N ASP A 96 19.55 9.78 -21.56
CA ASP A 96 20.90 10.05 -21.05
C ASP A 96 21.95 9.16 -21.73
N LYS A 97 23.17 9.67 -21.91
CA LYS A 97 24.36 8.81 -21.98
C LYS A 97 24.74 8.39 -20.57
N ILE A 98 25.07 7.11 -20.41
CA ILE A 98 25.25 6.50 -19.09
C ILE A 98 26.58 5.77 -18.99
N TRP A 99 27.15 5.80 -17.78
CA TRP A 99 28.23 4.91 -17.38
C TRP A 99 27.92 4.27 -16.03
N TRP A 100 28.41 3.06 -15.84
CA TRP A 100 28.30 2.32 -14.59
C TRP A 100 29.62 2.27 -13.87
N PHE A 101 29.63 2.67 -12.61
CA PHE A 101 30.76 2.51 -11.72
C PHE A 101 30.44 1.47 -10.66
N ASP A 102 31.02 0.28 -10.81
CA ASP A 102 30.85 -0.85 -9.91
C ASP A 102 31.88 -0.79 -8.77
N PHE A 103 31.40 -0.72 -7.54
CA PHE A 103 32.19 -0.71 -6.32
C PHE A 103 31.76 -1.83 -5.36
N SER A 104 31.20 -2.92 -5.89
CA SER A 104 30.66 -4.03 -5.10
C SER A 104 31.67 -4.67 -4.16
N ASN A 105 32.97 -4.60 -4.50
CA ASN A 105 34.07 -5.11 -3.67
C ASN A 105 34.31 -4.32 -2.37
N LEU A 106 33.71 -3.14 -2.22
CA LEU A 106 33.69 -2.42 -0.96
C LEU A 106 32.54 -2.94 -0.10
N SER A 107 32.87 -3.59 1.02
CA SER A 107 31.90 -4.14 1.98
C SER A 107 32.04 -3.56 3.39
N GLU A 108 33.11 -2.81 3.65
CA GLU A 108 33.34 -2.19 4.95
C GLU A 108 32.20 -1.23 5.30
N PRO A 109 31.56 -1.40 6.48
CA PRO A 109 30.52 -0.49 6.90
C PRO A 109 31.03 0.93 7.15
N GLY A 110 30.26 1.93 6.72
CA GLY A 110 30.64 3.33 6.84
C GLY A 110 29.73 4.25 6.03
N THR A 111 30.02 5.55 6.07
CA THR A 111 29.32 6.55 5.25
C THR A 111 30.28 7.07 4.18
N TYR A 112 29.85 7.00 2.93
CA TYR A 112 30.68 7.25 1.76
C TYR A 112 30.02 8.24 0.81
N PHE A 113 30.81 8.79 -0.10
CA PHE A 113 30.35 9.46 -1.31
C PHE A 113 31.28 9.08 -2.47
N ILE A 114 30.78 9.20 -3.70
CA ILE A 114 31.56 8.99 -4.91
C ILE A 114 31.93 10.34 -5.50
N ARG A 115 33.17 10.50 -5.98
CA ARG A 115 33.60 11.70 -6.71
C ARG A 115 34.37 11.34 -7.97
N ASP A 116 34.28 12.22 -8.96
CA ASP A 116 35.10 12.14 -10.16
C ASP A 116 36.52 12.65 -9.86
N LYS A 117 37.54 11.84 -10.16
CA LYS A 117 38.93 12.24 -9.94
C LYS A 117 39.37 13.42 -10.81
N SER A 118 38.77 13.57 -11.98
CA SER A 118 39.09 14.62 -12.94
C SER A 118 38.38 15.95 -12.63
N ASP A 119 37.28 15.90 -11.87
CA ASP A 119 36.53 17.07 -11.42
C ASP A 119 35.91 16.82 -10.04
N TYR A 120 36.62 17.26 -8.98
CA TYR A 120 36.15 17.09 -7.60
C TYR A 120 34.89 17.90 -7.26
N THR A 121 34.38 18.74 -8.16
CA THR A 121 33.06 19.36 -8.01
C THR A 121 31.92 18.39 -8.32
N LYS A 122 32.21 17.26 -9.00
CA LYS A 122 31.23 16.22 -9.32
C LYS A 122 31.27 15.14 -8.25
N GLN A 123 30.26 15.17 -7.38
CA GLN A 123 30.12 14.24 -6.26
C GLN A 123 28.68 13.72 -6.16
N SER A 124 28.53 12.46 -5.79
CA SER A 124 27.23 11.89 -5.41
C SER A 124 26.74 12.48 -4.08
N PHE A 125 25.47 12.24 -3.75
CA PHE A 125 24.99 12.31 -2.37
C PHE A 125 25.74 11.32 -1.48
N TYR A 126 25.71 11.56 -0.17
CA TYR A 126 26.22 10.60 0.80
C TYR A 126 25.33 9.36 0.83
N PHE A 127 25.94 8.21 1.11
CA PHE A 127 25.24 6.94 1.29
C PHE A 127 25.96 6.08 2.33
N ARG A 128 25.26 5.11 2.92
CA ARG A 128 25.84 4.23 3.93
C ARG A 128 26.06 2.81 3.39
N ILE A 129 27.16 2.17 3.79
CA ILE A 129 27.29 0.72 3.66
C ILE A 129 27.05 0.11 5.04
N GLY A 130 26.11 -0.84 5.13
CA GLY A 130 25.74 -1.50 6.38
C GLY A 130 24.55 -2.43 6.21
N GLU A 131 24.40 -3.41 7.11
CA GLU A 131 23.32 -4.41 7.02
C GLU A 131 21.93 -3.80 7.31
N ASP A 132 21.89 -2.72 8.07
CA ASP A 132 20.65 -2.17 8.64
C ASP A 132 20.15 -0.88 7.99
N ILE A 133 20.71 -0.52 6.83
CA ILE A 133 20.42 0.72 6.10
C ILE A 133 18.95 0.91 5.74
N TYR A 134 18.18 -0.18 5.63
CA TYR A 134 16.78 -0.13 5.22
C TYR A 134 15.80 -0.30 6.38
N ASN A 135 16.25 -0.60 7.60
CA ASN A 135 15.35 -0.87 8.74
C ASN A 135 14.50 0.37 9.10
N ASP A 136 15.11 1.55 9.22
CA ASP A 136 14.37 2.79 9.50
C ASP A 136 13.51 3.24 8.31
N ILE A 137 13.90 2.86 7.09
CA ILE A 137 13.15 3.14 5.87
C ILE A 137 11.88 2.29 5.83
N LEU A 138 11.96 1.02 6.21
CA LEU A 138 10.80 0.14 6.36
C LEU A 138 9.82 0.67 7.41
N LYS A 139 10.34 1.18 8.53
CA LYS A 139 9.54 1.86 9.54
C LYS A 139 8.85 3.11 9.00
N ALA A 140 9.57 3.98 8.29
CA ALA A 140 8.99 5.16 7.65
C ALA A 140 7.90 4.80 6.64
N ALA A 141 8.15 3.76 5.84
CA ALA A 141 7.24 3.29 4.81
C ALA A 141 5.96 2.68 5.41
N LEU A 142 6.05 1.90 6.47
CA LEU A 142 4.87 1.31 7.11
C LEU A 142 4.04 2.38 7.85
N ARG A 143 4.67 3.38 8.46
CA ARG A 143 3.96 4.49 9.13
C ARG A 143 3.06 5.32 8.21
N VAL A 144 3.23 5.24 6.89
CA VAL A 144 2.28 5.83 5.93
C VAL A 144 0.86 5.31 6.19
N LEU A 145 0.70 4.04 6.56
CA LEU A 145 -0.60 3.47 6.87
C LEU A 145 -1.23 4.18 8.08
N TYR A 146 -0.45 4.48 9.13
CA TYR A 146 -0.92 5.29 10.25
C TYR A 146 -1.40 6.69 9.83
N TYR A 147 -0.63 7.40 8.99
CA TYR A 147 -1.06 8.71 8.49
C TYR A 147 -2.33 8.63 7.62
N GLN A 148 -2.55 7.51 6.93
CA GLN A 148 -3.76 7.28 6.14
C GLN A 148 -4.97 6.81 6.98
N ARG A 149 -4.85 6.56 8.30
CA ARG A 149 -5.95 6.05 9.12
C ARG A 149 -7.13 7.03 9.21
N VAL A 150 -8.34 6.50 9.05
CA VAL A 150 -9.62 7.24 9.09
C VAL A 150 -10.41 6.96 10.37
N GLY A 151 -11.08 7.96 10.94
CA GLY A 151 -11.86 7.82 12.17
C GLY A 151 -11.01 7.82 13.45
N ILE A 152 -9.82 8.42 13.39
CA ILE A 152 -8.90 8.59 14.52
C ILE A 152 -8.36 10.03 14.57
N ALA A 153 -7.87 10.45 15.74
CA ALA A 153 -7.03 11.64 15.84
C ALA A 153 -5.56 11.25 15.60
N HIS A 154 -4.87 12.00 14.76
CA HIS A 154 -3.43 11.84 14.57
C HIS A 154 -2.69 12.56 15.69
N GLU A 155 -2.53 11.89 16.83
CA GLU A 155 -1.93 12.49 18.03
C GLU A 155 -0.44 12.81 17.81
N ALA A 156 0.02 13.95 18.36
CA ALA A 156 1.40 14.42 18.21
C ALA A 156 2.45 13.41 18.71
N ALA A 157 2.13 12.60 19.73
CA ALA A 157 3.03 11.57 20.25
C ALA A 157 3.42 10.51 19.19
N TYR A 158 2.56 10.27 18.20
CA TYR A 158 2.80 9.29 17.14
C TYR A 158 3.03 9.97 15.80
N ALA A 159 2.22 10.97 15.45
CA ALA A 159 2.31 11.68 14.17
C ALA A 159 3.52 12.63 14.10
N GLY A 160 4.03 13.08 15.25
CA GLY A 160 4.86 14.29 15.34
C GLY A 160 3.99 15.54 15.48
N GLU A 161 4.49 16.56 16.19
CA GLU A 161 3.78 17.85 16.35
C GLU A 161 3.49 18.50 15.01
N GLU A 162 4.31 18.22 14.00
CA GLU A 162 4.27 18.87 12.70
C GLU A 162 3.17 18.29 11.78
N TRP A 163 2.71 17.07 12.05
CA TRP A 163 1.65 16.36 11.31
C TRP A 163 0.51 15.88 12.20
N ALA A 164 0.40 16.43 13.42
CA ALA A 164 -0.73 16.15 14.29
C ALA A 164 -2.03 16.75 13.72
N ASP A 165 -3.12 16.00 13.84
CA ASP A 165 -4.47 16.43 13.47
C ASP A 165 -5.52 15.88 14.45
N GLY A 166 -6.68 16.53 14.49
CA GLY A 166 -7.83 16.08 15.29
C GLY A 166 -8.52 14.85 14.71
N MET A 167 -9.58 14.41 15.37
CA MET A 167 -10.46 13.32 14.90
C MET A 167 -10.97 13.63 13.48
N ASN A 168 -10.58 12.79 12.51
CA ASN A 168 -11.07 12.89 11.13
C ASN A 168 -12.32 12.01 10.91
N HIS A 169 -13.15 12.41 9.94
CA HIS A 169 -14.30 11.65 9.42
C HIS A 169 -15.20 10.93 10.44
N ALA A 170 -15.46 11.57 11.59
CA ALA A 170 -16.41 11.05 12.59
C ALA A 170 -17.82 10.79 12.03
N GLN A 171 -18.15 11.38 10.88
CA GLN A 171 -19.37 11.23 10.11
C GLN A 171 -19.59 9.80 9.60
N ASP A 172 -18.53 9.01 9.48
CA ASP A 172 -18.58 7.61 9.05
C ASP A 172 -19.47 6.74 9.94
N LYS A 173 -19.62 7.11 11.22
CA LYS A 173 -20.52 6.43 12.16
C LYS A 173 -21.99 6.51 11.76
N THR A 174 -22.31 7.43 10.84
CA THR A 174 -23.66 7.73 10.34
C THR A 174 -23.69 7.81 8.81
N ALA A 175 -22.86 7.01 8.15
CA ALA A 175 -22.78 6.94 6.70
C ALA A 175 -24.10 6.42 6.10
N ARG A 176 -24.47 6.90 4.91
CA ARG A 176 -25.72 6.51 4.22
C ARG A 176 -25.46 5.90 2.86
N LEU A 177 -26.39 5.06 2.39
CA LEU A 177 -26.30 4.51 1.05
C LEU A 177 -26.38 5.65 0.02
N PHE A 178 -25.42 5.75 -0.89
CA PHE A 178 -25.34 6.87 -1.82
C PHE A 178 -26.56 6.97 -2.74
N THR A 179 -27.00 5.84 -3.30
CA THR A 179 -28.17 5.74 -4.19
C THR A 179 -29.50 5.94 -3.47
N ASP A 180 -29.49 6.04 -2.14
CA ASP A 180 -30.65 6.35 -1.30
C ASP A 180 -30.26 7.32 -0.17
N SER A 181 -29.51 8.37 -0.54
CA SER A 181 -28.80 9.28 0.37
C SER A 181 -29.69 10.01 1.39
N THR A 182 -30.98 10.15 1.10
CA THR A 182 -31.95 10.81 1.99
C THR A 182 -32.58 9.86 3.02
N ASN A 183 -32.49 8.55 2.80
CA ASN A 183 -33.12 7.54 3.66
C ASN A 183 -32.27 7.25 4.90
N ALA A 184 -32.74 7.75 6.04
CA ALA A 184 -32.11 7.52 7.35
C ALA A 184 -32.08 6.04 7.77
N ALA A 185 -32.93 5.18 7.20
CA ALA A 185 -32.90 3.74 7.51
C ALA A 185 -31.67 3.02 6.93
N THR A 186 -30.96 3.65 5.99
CA THR A 186 -29.69 3.13 5.46
C THR A 186 -28.48 3.51 6.34
N GLU A 187 -28.69 4.35 7.35
CA GLU A 187 -27.61 4.84 8.20
C GLU A 187 -26.89 3.71 8.94
N ARG A 188 -25.56 3.73 8.88
CA ARG A 188 -24.70 2.75 9.56
C ARG A 188 -23.31 3.31 9.83
N ASP A 189 -22.58 2.57 10.66
CA ASP A 189 -21.17 2.81 10.91
C ASP A 189 -20.32 2.20 9.79
N ALA A 190 -19.52 3.04 9.11
CA ALA A 190 -18.52 2.68 8.11
C ALA A 190 -17.12 3.24 8.47
N SER A 191 -16.88 3.49 9.77
CA SER A 191 -15.64 4.10 10.29
C SER A 191 -14.42 3.19 10.20
N GLY A 192 -13.23 3.78 10.34
CA GLY A 192 -11.96 3.06 10.25
C GLY A 192 -11.47 2.93 8.81
N GLY A 193 -10.45 2.10 8.63
CA GLY A 193 -9.82 1.89 7.34
C GLY A 193 -8.84 3.01 7.00
N TRP A 194 -8.40 3.05 5.76
CA TRP A 194 -7.42 4.02 5.30
C TRP A 194 -7.94 4.80 4.10
N PHE A 195 -7.53 6.07 4.02
CA PHE A 195 -7.50 6.78 2.74
C PHE A 195 -6.71 5.94 1.73
N ASP A 196 -7.28 5.71 0.57
CA ASP A 196 -6.62 4.91 -0.46
C ASP A 196 -5.33 5.54 -0.99
N ALA A 197 -5.43 6.83 -1.26
CA ALA A 197 -4.46 7.59 -2.01
C ALA A 197 -4.40 9.03 -1.49
N GLY A 198 -4.28 10.02 -2.39
CA GLY A 198 -4.37 11.43 -2.06
C GLY A 198 -5.79 11.91 -1.77
N ASP A 199 -6.80 11.19 -2.27
CA ASP A 199 -8.21 11.36 -1.91
C ASP A 199 -8.57 10.63 -0.60
N TYR A 200 -9.70 11.00 0.03
CA TYR A 200 -10.13 10.41 1.31
C TYR A 200 -11.05 9.20 1.17
N ASN A 201 -11.40 8.78 -0.03
CA ASN A 201 -12.29 7.64 -0.22
C ASN A 201 -11.60 6.33 0.18
N LYS A 202 -12.44 5.37 0.59
CA LYS A 202 -12.01 4.04 1.03
C LYS A 202 -12.66 2.98 0.15
N TYR A 203 -11.85 2.13 -0.47
CA TYR A 203 -12.31 1.15 -1.46
C TYR A 203 -12.12 -0.26 -0.90
N THR A 204 -13.20 -1.02 -0.75
CA THR A 204 -13.17 -2.32 -0.08
C THR A 204 -12.28 -3.33 -0.81
N VAL A 205 -12.30 -3.35 -2.15
CA VAL A 205 -11.45 -4.25 -2.93
C VAL A 205 -9.98 -3.96 -2.67
N TRP A 206 -9.62 -2.67 -2.67
CA TRP A 206 -8.24 -2.24 -2.50
C TRP A 206 -7.74 -2.42 -1.06
N ASN A 207 -8.56 -2.12 -0.05
CA ASN A 207 -8.25 -2.44 1.36
C ASN A 207 -7.97 -3.95 1.53
N GLY A 208 -8.80 -4.82 0.95
CA GLY A 208 -8.53 -6.27 0.97
C GLY A 208 -7.20 -6.66 0.31
N ASN A 209 -6.77 -5.95 -0.74
CA ASN A 209 -5.46 -6.14 -1.37
C ASN A 209 -4.31 -5.62 -0.50
N TYR A 210 -4.49 -4.50 0.21
CA TYR A 210 -3.47 -3.95 1.12
C TYR A 210 -3.23 -4.90 2.28
N VAL A 211 -4.31 -5.38 2.90
CA VAL A 211 -4.25 -6.40 3.96
C VAL A 211 -3.56 -7.66 3.46
N GLU A 212 -3.90 -8.14 2.26
CA GLU A 212 -3.22 -9.28 1.64
C GLU A 212 -1.71 -9.04 1.50
N MET A 213 -1.29 -7.91 0.93
CA MET A 213 0.13 -7.63 0.70
C MET A 213 0.93 -7.54 2.00
N LEU A 214 0.37 -6.90 3.03
CA LEU A 214 1.00 -6.82 4.37
C LEU A 214 1.10 -8.20 5.03
N LEU A 215 0.02 -9.00 4.98
CA LEU A 215 0.01 -10.36 5.51
C LEU A 215 1.02 -11.26 4.79
N ARG A 216 1.11 -11.16 3.46
CA ARG A 216 2.11 -11.90 2.68
C ARG A 216 3.53 -11.46 3.03
N ALA A 217 3.78 -10.16 3.15
CA ALA A 217 5.09 -9.66 3.59
C ALA A 217 5.49 -10.23 4.96
N TYR A 218 4.56 -10.23 5.92
CA TYR A 218 4.79 -10.80 7.24
C TYR A 218 4.97 -12.33 7.23
N LEU A 219 4.17 -13.06 6.45
CA LEU A 219 4.30 -14.52 6.31
C LEU A 219 5.65 -14.91 5.69
N GLU A 220 6.16 -14.11 4.74
CA GLU A 220 7.40 -14.36 4.03
C GLU A 220 8.65 -13.96 4.82
N ARG A 221 8.55 -12.88 5.60
CA ARG A 221 9.66 -12.27 6.37
C ARG A 221 9.17 -11.74 7.73
N PRO A 222 8.73 -12.61 8.66
CA PRO A 222 8.14 -12.14 9.93
C PRO A 222 9.14 -11.34 10.77
N LYS A 223 10.43 -11.70 10.70
CA LYS A 223 11.52 -11.03 11.43
C LYS A 223 11.97 -9.71 10.79
N ALA A 224 11.45 -9.32 9.64
CA ALA A 224 11.68 -7.98 9.10
C ALA A 224 10.93 -6.89 9.89
N PHE A 225 9.91 -7.27 10.67
CA PHE A 225 8.98 -6.34 11.32
C PHE A 225 9.09 -6.40 12.84
N THR A 226 9.26 -5.25 13.47
CA THR A 226 9.32 -5.08 14.93
C THR A 226 8.05 -4.37 15.46
N ASP A 227 8.01 -4.12 16.77
CA ASP A 227 6.89 -3.56 17.54
C ASP A 227 7.27 -2.18 18.12
N ASP A 228 8.01 -1.38 17.36
CA ASP A 228 8.58 -0.10 17.80
C ASP A 228 8.52 1.00 16.73
N TYR A 229 7.59 0.91 15.78
CA TYR A 229 7.45 1.83 14.66
C TYR A 229 6.82 3.17 15.09
N GLY A 230 6.32 3.27 16.32
CA GLY A 230 5.84 4.51 16.91
C GLY A 230 4.44 4.89 16.44
N ILE A 231 3.57 3.89 16.36
CA ILE A 231 2.12 4.02 16.24
C ILE A 231 1.47 3.80 17.62
N PRO A 232 0.17 4.10 17.82
CA PRO A 232 -0.49 3.94 19.12
C PRO A 232 -0.37 2.54 19.74
N GLU A 233 -0.27 1.53 18.89
CA GLU A 233 -0.16 0.13 19.29
C GLU A 233 1.26 -0.33 19.63
N SER A 234 2.31 0.42 19.27
CA SER A 234 3.70 -0.02 19.45
C SER A 234 4.06 -0.31 20.91
N GLY A 235 4.81 -1.39 21.12
CA GLY A 235 5.22 -1.94 22.41
C GLY A 235 4.18 -2.86 23.05
N ASN A 236 3.15 -3.30 22.31
CA ASN A 236 2.08 -4.16 22.82
C ASN A 236 2.40 -5.67 22.73
N GLY A 237 3.55 -6.05 22.18
CA GLY A 237 3.98 -7.42 21.90
C GLY A 237 3.55 -7.97 20.54
N ILE A 238 3.04 -7.13 19.64
CA ILE A 238 2.57 -7.47 18.29
C ILE A 238 3.41 -6.63 17.31
N PRO A 239 4.04 -7.23 16.28
CA PRO A 239 4.74 -6.43 15.28
C PRO A 239 3.79 -5.42 14.62
N ASP A 240 4.20 -4.17 14.47
CA ASP A 240 3.31 -3.06 14.08
C ASP A 240 2.66 -3.25 12.70
N ILE A 241 3.24 -4.10 11.83
CA ILE A 241 2.59 -4.51 10.58
C ILE A 241 1.27 -5.25 10.82
N LEU A 242 1.18 -6.05 11.88
CA LEU A 242 -0.03 -6.75 12.26
C LEU A 242 -1.04 -5.82 12.93
N ASP A 243 -0.60 -4.75 13.61
CA ASP A 243 -1.49 -3.71 14.12
C ASP A 243 -2.15 -2.92 12.98
N GLU A 244 -1.39 -2.57 11.94
CA GLU A 244 -1.97 -2.01 10.71
C GLU A 244 -2.89 -3.02 10.00
N VAL A 245 -2.48 -4.28 9.84
CA VAL A 245 -3.37 -5.32 9.29
C VAL A 245 -4.68 -5.42 10.06
N ASN A 246 -4.64 -5.36 11.39
CA ASN A 246 -5.83 -5.38 12.24
C ASN A 246 -6.72 -4.15 11.99
N TRP A 247 -6.14 -2.97 11.75
CA TRP A 247 -6.87 -1.77 11.37
C TRP A 247 -7.68 -1.97 10.07
N GLY A 248 -7.04 -2.53 9.04
CA GLY A 248 -7.66 -2.88 7.77
C GLY A 248 -8.77 -3.94 7.90
N LEU A 249 -8.47 -5.06 8.57
CA LEU A 249 -9.42 -6.14 8.82
C LEU A 249 -10.64 -5.67 9.62
N THR A 250 -10.45 -4.79 10.60
CA THR A 250 -11.54 -4.24 11.40
C THR A 250 -12.49 -3.40 10.54
N HIS A 251 -11.97 -2.60 9.61
CA HIS A 251 -12.80 -1.90 8.64
C HIS A 251 -13.55 -2.86 7.73
N LEU A 252 -12.88 -3.88 7.17
CA LEU A 252 -13.54 -4.88 6.32
C LEU A 252 -14.67 -5.61 7.06
N LEU A 253 -14.48 -5.98 8.33
CA LEU A 253 -15.52 -6.60 9.16
C LEU A 253 -16.74 -5.67 9.34
N ARG A 254 -16.50 -4.36 9.46
CA ARG A 254 -17.57 -3.35 9.55
C ARG A 254 -18.32 -3.18 8.22
N MET A 255 -17.64 -3.40 7.10
CA MET A 255 -18.23 -3.36 5.75
C MET A 255 -19.02 -4.62 5.39
N GLN A 256 -18.84 -5.73 6.12
CA GLN A 256 -19.56 -6.98 5.89
C GLN A 256 -20.95 -6.98 6.56
N ASN A 257 -21.98 -7.34 5.81
CA ASN A 257 -23.32 -7.58 6.30
C ASN A 257 -23.46 -8.99 6.91
N ALA A 258 -24.56 -9.21 7.65
CA ALA A 258 -24.82 -10.49 8.30
C ALA A 258 -24.94 -11.67 7.31
N ASP A 259 -25.45 -11.41 6.10
CA ASP A 259 -25.59 -12.40 5.03
C ASP A 259 -24.28 -12.71 4.30
N GLY A 260 -23.18 -12.05 4.65
CA GLY A 260 -21.87 -12.22 4.02
C GLY A 260 -21.56 -11.20 2.94
N SER A 261 -22.55 -10.47 2.41
CA SER A 261 -22.32 -9.41 1.42
C SER A 261 -21.41 -8.31 1.98
N VAL A 262 -20.56 -7.70 1.15
CA VAL A 262 -19.61 -6.67 1.59
C VAL A 262 -19.79 -5.40 0.78
N LEU A 263 -20.00 -4.28 1.47
CA LEU A 263 -20.16 -2.95 0.88
C LEU A 263 -18.96 -2.57 0.01
N SER A 264 -19.20 -1.84 -1.08
CA SER A 264 -18.17 -1.58 -2.08
C SER A 264 -17.20 -0.47 -1.71
N VAL A 265 -17.68 0.74 -1.41
CA VAL A 265 -16.82 1.93 -1.28
C VAL A 265 -17.39 2.86 -0.23
N VAL A 266 -16.55 3.69 0.37
CA VAL A 266 -16.94 4.81 1.24
C VAL A 266 -16.44 6.09 0.58
N GLY A 267 -17.37 6.97 0.22
CA GLY A 267 -17.11 8.29 -0.34
C GLY A 267 -17.13 9.36 0.74
N GLU A 268 -16.07 10.15 0.80
CA GLU A 268 -15.81 11.07 1.90
C GLU A 268 -15.65 12.52 1.42
N SER A 269 -16.03 13.47 2.28
CA SER A 269 -15.79 14.89 1.99
C SER A 269 -14.32 15.25 2.20
N HIS A 270 -13.82 16.18 1.40
CA HIS A 270 -12.42 16.58 1.39
C HIS A 270 -12.21 17.94 2.09
N ALA A 271 -11.12 18.07 2.84
CA ALA A 271 -10.65 19.30 3.48
C ALA A 271 -9.19 19.13 3.92
N SER A 272 -8.45 20.21 4.17
CA SER A 272 -7.11 20.15 4.78
C SER A 272 -7.07 20.98 6.08
N PRO A 273 -6.65 20.40 7.22
CA PRO A 273 -6.34 18.98 7.43
C PRO A 273 -7.61 18.08 7.40
N PRO A 274 -7.50 16.74 7.39
CA PRO A 274 -8.64 15.83 7.30
C PRO A 274 -9.75 16.09 8.33
N SER A 275 -9.40 16.46 9.56
CA SER A 275 -10.37 16.78 10.63
C SER A 275 -11.29 17.97 10.33
N ALA A 276 -10.91 18.82 9.37
CA ALA A 276 -11.72 19.93 8.89
C ALA A 276 -12.89 19.48 7.99
N ALA A 277 -12.89 18.25 7.49
CA ALA A 277 -13.94 17.72 6.64
C ALA A 277 -15.26 17.60 7.42
N LYS A 278 -16.32 18.31 6.97
CA LYS A 278 -17.64 18.35 7.64
C LYS A 278 -18.78 17.71 6.84
N GLY A 279 -18.53 17.30 5.60
CA GLY A 279 -19.55 16.69 4.75
C GLY A 279 -20.00 15.32 5.28
N ARG A 280 -21.18 14.88 4.84
CA ARG A 280 -21.70 13.56 5.16
C ARG A 280 -20.92 12.48 4.38
N THR A 281 -20.64 11.37 5.05
CA THR A 281 -20.10 10.15 4.43
C THR A 281 -21.20 9.35 3.74
N TYR A 282 -20.89 8.81 2.56
CA TYR A 282 -21.75 7.88 1.84
C TYR A 282 -21.06 6.56 1.56
N TYR A 283 -21.82 5.48 1.42
CA TYR A 283 -21.28 4.17 1.04
C TYR A 283 -21.98 3.61 -0.20
N GLY A 284 -21.26 2.79 -0.96
CA GLY A 284 -21.77 2.00 -2.09
C GLY A 284 -22.39 0.67 -1.65
N ALA A 285 -23.41 0.21 -2.38
CA ALA A 285 -24.06 -1.08 -2.13
C ALA A 285 -23.06 -2.26 -2.23
N PRO A 286 -23.36 -3.44 -1.65
CA PRO A 286 -22.47 -4.60 -1.79
C PRO A 286 -22.28 -5.07 -3.24
N ASN A 287 -21.12 -5.65 -3.54
CA ASN A 287 -20.84 -6.34 -4.81
C ASN A 287 -19.94 -7.58 -4.62
N ALA A 288 -19.89 -8.44 -5.63
CA ALA A 288 -19.18 -9.72 -5.56
C ALA A 288 -17.66 -9.55 -5.37
N VAL A 289 -17.02 -8.62 -6.09
CA VAL A 289 -15.57 -8.43 -6.01
C VAL A 289 -15.12 -7.91 -4.65
N SER A 290 -15.93 -7.09 -3.96
CA SER A 290 -15.64 -6.68 -2.58
C SER A 290 -15.76 -7.86 -1.62
N ALA A 291 -16.75 -8.73 -1.83
CA ALA A 291 -16.91 -9.94 -1.01
C ALA A 291 -15.74 -10.93 -1.22
N TYR A 292 -15.30 -11.20 -2.45
CA TYR A 292 -14.12 -12.02 -2.69
C TYR A 292 -12.84 -11.40 -2.11
N SER A 293 -12.62 -10.10 -2.28
CA SER A 293 -11.43 -9.42 -1.74
C SER A 293 -11.41 -9.44 -0.21
N ALA A 294 -12.56 -9.21 0.44
CA ALA A 294 -12.69 -9.33 1.88
C ALA A 294 -12.50 -10.78 2.36
N ALA A 295 -13.05 -11.76 1.65
CA ALA A 295 -12.88 -13.18 1.97
C ALA A 295 -11.40 -13.60 1.99
N LYS A 296 -10.64 -13.17 0.98
CA LYS A 296 -9.20 -13.36 0.88
C LYS A 296 -8.46 -12.75 2.08
N ALA A 297 -8.73 -11.47 2.38
CA ALA A 297 -8.10 -10.76 3.48
C ALA A 297 -8.40 -11.44 4.84
N PHE A 298 -9.66 -11.81 5.08
CA PHE A 298 -10.07 -12.50 6.30
C PHE A 298 -9.45 -13.90 6.42
N ALA A 299 -9.36 -14.65 5.32
CA ALA A 299 -8.75 -15.97 5.32
C ALA A 299 -7.27 -15.91 5.71
N LEU A 300 -6.49 -15.04 5.07
CA LEU A 300 -5.08 -14.81 5.42
C LEU A 300 -4.92 -14.27 6.85
N GLY A 301 -5.80 -13.35 7.26
CA GLY A 301 -5.82 -12.82 8.62
C GLY A 301 -6.08 -13.90 9.67
N SER A 302 -6.97 -14.85 9.38
CA SER A 302 -7.25 -16.00 10.25
C SER A 302 -6.04 -16.92 10.39
N ILE A 303 -5.33 -17.20 9.30
CA ILE A 303 -4.09 -17.99 9.31
C ILE A 303 -3.06 -17.35 10.22
N VAL A 304 -2.76 -16.06 10.02
CA VAL A 304 -1.78 -15.34 10.84
C VAL A 304 -2.24 -15.24 12.30
N ALA A 305 -3.51 -14.93 12.56
CA ALA A 305 -4.04 -14.91 13.93
C ALA A 305 -3.87 -16.27 14.63
N LYS A 306 -4.08 -17.38 13.92
CA LYS A 306 -3.85 -18.74 14.45
C LYS A 306 -2.38 -19.02 14.71
N LEU A 307 -1.47 -18.64 13.80
CA LEU A 307 -0.03 -18.74 14.00
C LEU A 307 0.44 -17.93 15.22
N ARG A 308 -0.23 -16.81 15.48
CA ARG A 308 -0.03 -15.95 16.67
C ARG A 308 -0.85 -16.38 17.88
N LYS A 309 -1.41 -17.60 17.88
CA LYS A 309 -2.17 -18.20 18.98
C LYS A 309 -3.41 -17.40 19.43
N ASN A 310 -3.94 -16.51 18.58
CA ASN A 310 -5.19 -15.79 18.80
C ASN A 310 -6.36 -16.54 18.15
N THR A 311 -6.78 -17.63 18.78
CA THR A 311 -7.76 -18.56 18.21
C THR A 311 -9.16 -17.98 18.08
N GLU A 312 -9.56 -17.07 18.98
CA GLU A 312 -10.89 -16.44 18.94
C GLU A 312 -11.02 -15.46 17.77
N TYR A 313 -9.99 -14.62 17.56
CA TYR A 313 -9.96 -13.72 16.42
C TYR A 313 -9.83 -14.50 15.10
N ALA A 314 -8.99 -15.54 15.07
CA ALA A 314 -8.89 -16.43 13.91
C ALA A 314 -10.25 -17.06 13.53
N ALA A 315 -11.02 -17.52 14.51
CA ALA A 315 -12.36 -18.07 14.28
C ALA A 315 -13.33 -17.00 13.74
N THR A 316 -13.25 -15.77 14.25
CA THR A 316 -14.07 -14.64 13.76
C THR A 316 -13.76 -14.33 12.28
N LEU A 317 -12.48 -14.26 11.94
CA LEU A 317 -12.04 -13.99 10.58
C LEU A 317 -12.36 -15.17 9.65
N GLN A 318 -12.21 -16.41 10.10
CA GLN A 318 -12.59 -17.59 9.32
C GLN A 318 -14.09 -17.59 8.98
N ASP A 319 -14.96 -17.31 9.95
CA ASP A 319 -16.40 -17.18 9.72
C ASP A 319 -16.72 -16.06 8.70
N ALA A 320 -16.10 -14.89 8.88
CA ALA A 320 -16.26 -13.78 7.96
C ALA A 320 -15.80 -14.13 6.54
N ALA A 321 -14.68 -14.84 6.39
CA ALA A 321 -14.16 -15.29 5.11
C ALA A 321 -15.15 -16.23 4.38
N LEU A 322 -15.64 -17.25 5.09
CA LEU A 322 -16.54 -18.25 4.53
C LEU A 322 -17.90 -17.63 4.15
N ARG A 323 -18.45 -16.73 4.97
CA ARG A 323 -19.71 -16.03 4.63
C ARG A 323 -19.55 -15.10 3.43
N ALA A 324 -18.47 -14.33 3.36
CA ALA A 324 -18.21 -13.45 2.22
C ALA A 324 -18.04 -14.23 0.93
N TYR A 325 -17.24 -15.29 0.97
CA TYR A 325 -17.02 -16.16 -0.18
C TYR A 325 -18.34 -16.81 -0.64
N ALA A 326 -19.09 -17.43 0.28
CA ALA A 326 -20.37 -18.07 -0.04
C ALA A 326 -21.40 -17.08 -0.62
N TRP A 327 -21.44 -15.85 -0.11
CA TRP A 327 -22.32 -14.82 -0.66
C TRP A 327 -21.91 -14.44 -2.09
N ALA A 328 -20.61 -14.29 -2.35
CA ALA A 328 -20.10 -13.94 -3.67
C ALA A 328 -20.38 -15.04 -4.71
N GLU A 329 -20.21 -16.31 -4.34
CA GLU A 329 -20.55 -17.46 -5.18
C GLU A 329 -22.05 -17.51 -5.54
N ALA A 330 -22.92 -17.08 -4.63
CA ALA A 330 -24.36 -17.02 -4.85
C ALA A 330 -24.81 -15.79 -5.66
N HIS A 331 -23.95 -14.76 -5.77
CA HIS A 331 -24.26 -13.49 -6.43
C HIS A 331 -23.12 -13.00 -7.35
N PRO A 332 -22.60 -13.84 -8.27
CA PRO A 332 -21.40 -13.51 -9.06
C PRO A 332 -21.58 -12.28 -9.97
N ASP A 333 -22.82 -11.99 -10.37
CA ASP A 333 -23.20 -10.87 -11.24
C ASP A 333 -23.48 -9.57 -10.46
N SER A 334 -23.36 -9.58 -9.13
CA SER A 334 -23.53 -8.36 -8.33
C SER A 334 -22.35 -7.42 -8.53
N MET A 335 -22.62 -6.27 -9.14
CA MET A 335 -21.62 -5.26 -9.51
C MET A 335 -21.97 -3.89 -8.94
N PHE A 336 -20.95 -3.08 -8.67
CA PHE A 336 -21.10 -1.70 -8.21
C PHE A 336 -20.01 -0.80 -8.79
N PHE A 337 -20.41 0.18 -9.61
CA PHE A 337 -19.49 1.15 -10.19
C PHE A 337 -19.44 2.42 -9.37
N ASN A 338 -18.25 2.87 -8.99
CA ASN A 338 -18.07 3.97 -8.04
C ASN A 338 -18.47 5.38 -8.55
N ASN A 339 -18.46 5.61 -9.86
CA ASN A 339 -18.66 6.96 -10.43
C ASN A 339 -19.31 6.92 -11.82
N LEU A 340 -20.52 6.37 -11.91
CA LEU A 340 -21.20 6.15 -13.18
C LEU A 340 -22.61 6.75 -13.16
N GLU A 341 -22.88 7.66 -14.11
CA GLU A 341 -24.18 8.33 -14.25
C GLU A 341 -25.32 7.32 -14.43
N SER A 342 -25.15 6.35 -15.34
CA SER A 342 -26.18 5.32 -15.62
C SER A 342 -26.45 4.40 -14.43
N ALA A 343 -25.55 4.31 -13.46
CA ALA A 343 -25.73 3.57 -12.22
C ALA A 343 -26.22 4.45 -11.05
N GLY A 344 -26.41 5.76 -11.26
CA GLY A 344 -26.79 6.70 -10.20
C GLY A 344 -25.71 6.89 -9.14
N THR A 345 -24.44 6.59 -9.44
CA THR A 345 -23.31 6.64 -8.49
C THR A 345 -22.34 7.78 -8.77
N LYS A 346 -22.63 8.64 -9.74
CA LYS A 346 -21.75 9.75 -10.10
C LYS A 346 -21.45 10.66 -8.91
N GLY A 347 -20.17 10.88 -8.66
CA GLY A 347 -19.66 11.72 -7.57
C GLY A 347 -19.52 11.01 -6.23
N LEU A 348 -19.71 9.69 -6.14
CA LEU A 348 -19.50 8.95 -4.90
C LEU A 348 -18.00 8.79 -4.57
N ALA A 349 -17.17 8.30 -5.50
CA ALA A 349 -15.73 8.15 -5.31
C ALA A 349 -14.99 8.25 -6.65
N ALA A 350 -13.70 8.63 -6.65
CA ALA A 350 -12.96 8.93 -7.88
C ALA A 350 -12.50 7.67 -8.64
N GLY A 351 -11.94 6.70 -7.92
CA GLY A 351 -11.38 5.47 -8.46
C GLY A 351 -12.43 4.42 -8.80
N GLN A 352 -12.13 3.53 -9.76
CA GLN A 352 -12.98 2.39 -10.09
C GLN A 352 -12.34 1.09 -9.61
N GLN A 353 -13.00 0.44 -8.64
CA GLN A 353 -12.54 -0.84 -8.11
C GLN A 353 -13.27 -2.04 -8.72
N GLU A 354 -14.43 -1.82 -9.34
CA GLU A 354 -15.17 -2.89 -10.02
C GLU A 354 -14.35 -3.37 -11.21
N VAL A 355 -14.26 -4.68 -11.33
CA VAL A 355 -13.47 -5.32 -12.38
C VAL A 355 -14.44 -6.12 -13.24
N GLU A 356 -14.64 -5.64 -14.46
CA GLU A 356 -15.47 -6.32 -15.45
C GLU A 356 -14.78 -7.58 -15.97
N GLU A 357 -15.57 -8.53 -16.46
CA GLU A 357 -15.02 -9.70 -17.13
C GLU A 357 -14.37 -9.27 -18.46
N ASN A 358 -13.19 -9.81 -18.74
CA ASN A 358 -12.51 -9.60 -20.00
C ASN A 358 -11.91 -10.94 -20.43
N GLU A 359 -12.40 -11.51 -21.52
CA GLU A 359 -11.97 -12.85 -21.99
C GLU A 359 -10.48 -12.91 -22.35
N THR A 360 -9.87 -11.76 -22.64
CA THR A 360 -8.48 -11.64 -23.08
C THR A 360 -7.51 -11.43 -21.92
N THR A 361 -7.89 -10.65 -20.90
CA THR A 361 -7.01 -10.33 -19.75
C THR A 361 -7.41 -11.02 -18.45
N ALA A 362 -8.63 -11.54 -18.34
CA ALA A 362 -9.18 -12.28 -17.20
C ALA A 362 -8.94 -11.64 -15.81
N PRO A 363 -9.12 -10.32 -15.61
CA PRO A 363 -8.78 -9.65 -14.36
C PRO A 363 -9.75 -10.02 -13.23
N ARG A 364 -11.05 -10.11 -13.52
CA ARG A 364 -12.08 -10.54 -12.55
C ARG A 364 -11.84 -11.98 -12.09
N LEU A 365 -11.59 -12.90 -13.03
CA LEU A 365 -11.21 -14.28 -12.73
C LEU A 365 -9.95 -14.35 -11.84
N GLY A 366 -8.92 -13.53 -12.11
CA GLY A 366 -7.72 -13.48 -11.28
C GLY A 366 -8.01 -13.10 -9.82
N LEU A 367 -8.88 -12.10 -9.59
CA LEU A 367 -9.32 -11.71 -8.25
C LEU A 367 -10.03 -12.86 -7.54
N VAL A 368 -10.94 -13.53 -8.24
CA VAL A 368 -11.71 -14.67 -7.73
C VAL A 368 -10.78 -15.83 -7.35
N VAL A 369 -9.82 -16.18 -8.21
CA VAL A 369 -8.84 -17.23 -7.93
C VAL A 369 -7.93 -16.88 -6.75
N LEU A 370 -7.54 -15.61 -6.56
CA LEU A 370 -6.77 -15.21 -5.38
C LEU A 370 -7.57 -15.42 -4.09
N ALA A 371 -8.90 -15.26 -4.12
CA ALA A 371 -9.75 -15.64 -3.00
C ALA A 371 -9.78 -17.15 -2.80
N ASP A 372 -9.89 -17.93 -3.88
CA ASP A 372 -9.83 -19.40 -3.81
C ASP A 372 -8.54 -19.90 -3.15
N PHE A 373 -7.40 -19.31 -3.53
CA PHE A 373 -6.11 -19.65 -2.95
C PHE A 373 -6.08 -19.38 -1.45
N ALA A 374 -6.56 -18.21 -1.01
CA ALA A 374 -6.64 -17.92 0.41
C ALA A 374 -7.59 -18.87 1.17
N LEU A 375 -8.69 -19.29 0.54
CA LEU A 375 -9.61 -20.28 1.13
C LEU A 375 -8.99 -21.68 1.19
N TYR A 376 -8.23 -22.09 0.17
CA TYR A 376 -7.41 -23.31 0.20
C TYR A 376 -6.39 -23.25 1.34
N GLU A 377 -5.64 -22.16 1.46
CA GLU A 377 -4.65 -21.98 2.53
C GLU A 377 -5.29 -22.04 3.93
N LEU A 378 -6.49 -21.47 4.08
CA LEU A 378 -7.23 -21.45 5.36
C LEU A 378 -7.80 -22.83 5.73
N THR A 379 -8.41 -23.52 4.77
CA THR A 379 -9.22 -24.72 5.03
C THR A 379 -8.49 -26.03 4.76
N GLY A 380 -7.48 -26.01 3.88
CA GLY A 380 -6.84 -27.19 3.31
C GLY A 380 -7.70 -27.95 2.30
N ASP A 381 -8.87 -27.44 1.90
CA ASP A 381 -9.75 -28.09 0.93
C ASP A 381 -9.25 -27.85 -0.51
N ALA A 382 -8.74 -28.91 -1.13
CA ALA A 382 -8.22 -28.87 -2.50
C ALA A 382 -9.29 -28.48 -3.54
N ALA A 383 -10.59 -28.56 -3.23
CA ALA A 383 -11.66 -28.15 -4.15
C ALA A 383 -11.56 -26.68 -4.56
N TYR A 384 -11.02 -25.81 -3.71
CA TYR A 384 -10.78 -24.40 -4.05
C TYR A 384 -9.76 -24.25 -5.19
N LEU A 385 -8.87 -25.22 -5.40
CA LEU A 385 -7.91 -25.16 -6.51
C LEU A 385 -8.54 -25.51 -7.86
N ASN A 386 -9.72 -26.14 -7.90
CA ASN A 386 -10.34 -26.64 -9.13
C ASN A 386 -10.62 -25.53 -10.14
N ARG A 387 -11.12 -24.38 -9.68
CA ARG A 387 -11.40 -23.24 -10.58
C ARG A 387 -10.16 -22.85 -11.36
N PHE A 388 -9.02 -22.69 -10.67
CA PHE A 388 -7.76 -22.36 -11.34
C PHE A 388 -7.27 -23.48 -12.26
N ASN A 389 -7.40 -24.74 -11.84
CA ASN A 389 -7.00 -25.89 -12.67
C ASN A 389 -7.77 -25.93 -13.99
N GLU A 390 -9.07 -25.66 -13.95
CA GLU A 390 -9.97 -25.67 -15.11
C GLU A 390 -9.83 -24.39 -15.94
N SER A 391 -9.45 -23.28 -15.32
CA SER A 391 -9.40 -21.96 -15.96
C SER A 391 -8.00 -21.48 -16.33
N ILE A 392 -6.95 -22.28 -16.10
CA ILE A 392 -5.56 -21.87 -16.33
C ILE A 392 -5.35 -21.37 -17.77
N ASP A 393 -6.03 -21.99 -18.73
CA ASP A 393 -6.01 -21.68 -20.15
C ASP A 393 -6.85 -20.47 -20.54
N ARG A 394 -7.35 -19.70 -19.58
CA ARG A 394 -7.95 -18.38 -19.82
C ARG A 394 -6.99 -17.24 -19.55
N PHE A 395 -5.87 -17.49 -18.85
CA PHE A 395 -4.94 -16.42 -18.54
C PHE A 395 -4.02 -16.10 -19.72
N PRO A 396 -3.70 -14.80 -19.97
CA PRO A 396 -2.89 -14.32 -21.09
C PRO A 396 -1.61 -15.11 -21.39
N LEU A 397 -0.88 -15.50 -20.34
CA LEU A 397 0.40 -16.21 -20.46
C LEU A 397 0.23 -17.64 -21.01
N MET A 398 -0.92 -18.24 -20.75
CA MET A 398 -1.27 -19.59 -21.19
C MET A 398 -1.92 -19.61 -22.57
N THR A 399 -2.30 -18.44 -23.09
CA THR A 399 -3.07 -18.27 -24.33
C THR A 399 -2.31 -17.43 -25.37
N THR A 400 -3.04 -16.58 -26.12
CA THR A 400 -2.61 -15.89 -27.35
C THR A 400 -1.37 -15.02 -27.18
N TYR A 401 -1.13 -14.46 -25.99
CA TYR A 401 0.02 -13.58 -25.78
C TYR A 401 1.32 -14.35 -25.51
N GLY A 402 1.23 -15.58 -24.98
CA GLY A 402 2.40 -16.37 -24.60
C GLY A 402 3.38 -15.55 -23.74
N SER A 403 4.68 -15.63 -24.05
CA SER A 403 5.72 -14.94 -23.29
C SER A 403 5.61 -13.40 -23.31
N TRP A 404 4.88 -12.79 -24.25
CA TRP A 404 4.61 -11.34 -24.22
C TRP A 404 3.74 -10.91 -23.04
N ALA A 405 2.99 -11.83 -22.43
CA ALA A 405 2.24 -11.58 -21.20
C ALA A 405 3.11 -11.54 -19.93
N MET A 406 4.42 -11.80 -20.04
CA MET A 406 5.38 -11.46 -18.99
C MET A 406 5.63 -9.95 -19.02
N ASP A 407 4.70 -9.20 -18.45
CA ASP A 407 4.80 -7.75 -18.32
C ASP A 407 4.17 -7.22 -17.04
N GLN A 408 4.34 -5.90 -16.86
CA GLN A 408 4.00 -5.21 -15.64
C GLN A 408 2.50 -5.12 -15.29
N TYR A 409 1.61 -5.36 -16.25
CA TYR A 409 0.17 -5.20 -16.04
C TYR A 409 -0.49 -6.46 -15.45
N ARG A 410 0.27 -7.55 -15.40
CA ARG A 410 -0.23 -8.88 -15.02
C ARG A 410 0.41 -9.42 -13.76
N HIS A 411 0.94 -8.53 -12.92
CA HIS A 411 1.62 -8.86 -11.67
C HIS A 411 0.80 -9.76 -10.74
N ALA A 412 -0.50 -9.50 -10.59
CA ALA A 412 -1.37 -10.36 -9.78
C ALA A 412 -1.42 -11.80 -10.33
N GLN A 413 -1.45 -11.97 -11.66
CA GLN A 413 -1.45 -13.29 -12.31
C GLN A 413 -0.10 -14.00 -12.15
N HIS A 414 1.00 -13.25 -12.25
CA HIS A 414 2.33 -13.79 -11.98
C HIS A 414 2.48 -14.28 -10.54
N GLN A 415 1.95 -13.52 -9.57
CA GLN A 415 1.90 -13.96 -8.17
C GLN A 415 1.07 -15.24 -7.99
N MET A 416 -0.05 -15.39 -8.70
CA MET A 416 -0.85 -16.62 -8.68
C MET A 416 -0.04 -17.84 -9.11
N TYR A 417 0.77 -17.71 -10.18
CA TYR A 417 1.62 -18.80 -10.65
C TYR A 417 2.66 -19.22 -9.61
N ILE A 418 3.35 -18.24 -9.01
CA ILE A 418 4.36 -18.49 -7.96
C ILE A 418 3.71 -19.20 -6.76
N GLN A 419 2.57 -18.72 -6.28
CA GLN A 419 1.84 -19.33 -5.17
C GLN A 419 1.43 -20.77 -5.47
N TYR A 420 0.83 -21.00 -6.64
CA TYR A 420 0.32 -22.31 -7.02
C TYR A 420 1.43 -23.37 -7.14
N LEU A 421 2.61 -22.99 -7.63
CA LEU A 421 3.79 -23.89 -7.65
C LEU A 421 4.16 -24.38 -6.25
N GLY A 422 3.95 -23.55 -5.22
CA GLY A 422 4.22 -23.88 -3.82
C GLY A 422 3.20 -24.81 -3.16
N TYR A 423 1.99 -24.96 -3.70
CA TYR A 423 0.93 -25.75 -3.05
C TYR A 423 1.15 -27.26 -3.15
N LYS A 424 0.93 -27.97 -2.06
CA LYS A 424 1.11 -29.43 -2.00
C LYS A 424 0.07 -30.21 -2.81
N ASP A 425 -1.16 -29.68 -2.89
CA ASP A 425 -2.28 -30.33 -3.59
C ASP A 425 -2.51 -29.78 -5.01
N ALA A 426 -1.59 -28.93 -5.50
CA ALA A 426 -1.66 -28.42 -6.86
C ALA A 426 -1.49 -29.55 -7.89
N ASP A 427 -2.32 -29.50 -8.94
CA ASP A 427 -2.35 -30.47 -10.01
C ASP A 427 -1.01 -30.52 -10.75
N LYS A 428 -0.51 -31.75 -10.97
CA LYS A 428 0.82 -31.98 -11.54
C LYS A 428 0.95 -31.45 -12.96
N ASN A 429 -0.11 -31.54 -13.77
CA ASN A 429 -0.09 -31.05 -15.15
C ASN A 429 -0.14 -29.53 -15.19
N VAL A 430 -0.94 -28.92 -14.31
CA VAL A 430 -0.99 -27.45 -14.17
C VAL A 430 0.35 -26.91 -13.69
N LYS A 431 1.00 -27.55 -12.71
CA LYS A 431 2.37 -27.18 -12.29
C LYS A 431 3.37 -27.26 -13.43
N ALA A 432 3.41 -28.40 -14.14
CA ALA A 432 4.31 -28.59 -15.27
C ALA A 432 4.08 -27.51 -16.35
N LYS A 433 2.81 -27.14 -16.60
CA LYS A 433 2.46 -26.06 -17.53
C LYS A 433 2.95 -24.69 -17.06
N ILE A 434 2.82 -24.38 -15.77
CA ILE A 434 3.33 -23.14 -15.19
C ILE A 434 4.86 -23.11 -15.27
N GLU A 435 5.55 -24.20 -14.93
CA GLU A 435 7.01 -24.30 -15.08
C GLU A 435 7.43 -24.10 -16.54
N GLU A 436 6.75 -24.75 -17.49
CA GLU A 436 7.05 -24.64 -18.92
C GLU A 436 6.80 -23.21 -19.46
N LYS A 437 5.70 -22.57 -19.06
CA LYS A 437 5.29 -21.27 -19.62
C LYS A 437 5.82 -20.08 -18.83
N PHE A 438 5.59 -20.05 -17.52
CA PHE A 438 5.93 -18.90 -16.67
C PHE A 438 7.42 -18.83 -16.36
N VAL A 439 8.02 -19.89 -15.83
CA VAL A 439 9.44 -19.87 -15.43
C VAL A 439 10.34 -19.67 -16.66
N ASN A 440 10.03 -20.36 -17.76
CA ASN A 440 10.75 -20.17 -19.02
C ASN A 440 10.55 -18.74 -19.59
N ALA A 441 9.32 -18.23 -19.61
CA ALA A 441 9.07 -16.88 -20.12
C ALA A 441 9.75 -15.83 -19.25
N PHE A 442 9.76 -15.95 -17.93
CA PHE A 442 10.51 -15.06 -17.04
C PHE A 442 12.00 -15.06 -17.39
N SER A 443 12.59 -16.25 -17.52
CA SER A 443 14.03 -16.45 -17.80
C SER A 443 14.47 -15.96 -19.18
N THR A 444 13.52 -15.79 -20.10
CA THR A 444 13.79 -15.36 -21.49
C THR A 444 13.12 -14.04 -21.84
N SER A 445 12.43 -13.37 -20.89
CA SER A 445 11.60 -12.21 -21.19
C SER A 445 12.42 -11.00 -21.59
N MET A 446 12.00 -10.35 -22.67
CA MET A 446 12.42 -9.01 -23.07
C MET A 446 11.94 -7.90 -22.14
N ASN A 447 11.09 -8.20 -21.14
CA ASN A 447 10.62 -7.22 -20.17
C ASN A 447 11.18 -7.42 -18.76
N PHE A 448 12.00 -8.46 -18.58
CA PHE A 448 12.64 -8.78 -17.29
C PHE A 448 14.12 -9.13 -17.54
N VAL A 449 14.47 -10.41 -17.63
CA VAL A 449 15.85 -10.90 -17.59
C VAL A 449 16.73 -10.33 -18.71
N GLN A 450 16.22 -10.23 -19.95
CA GLN A 450 17.04 -9.68 -21.05
C GLN A 450 17.35 -8.18 -20.90
N GLN A 451 16.71 -7.51 -19.95
CA GLN A 451 16.86 -6.06 -19.74
C GLN A 451 17.75 -5.69 -18.56
N LEU A 452 18.22 -6.65 -17.77
CA LEU A 452 19.09 -6.41 -16.61
C LEU A 452 20.36 -5.60 -16.99
N GLU A 453 20.86 -5.79 -18.21
CA GLU A 453 22.02 -5.06 -18.75
C GLU A 453 21.66 -4.02 -19.83
N ARG A 454 20.36 -3.75 -20.04
CA ARG A 454 19.87 -2.88 -21.11
C ARG A 454 19.01 -1.72 -20.64
N ASP A 455 18.70 -1.63 -19.36
CA ASP A 455 18.20 -0.41 -18.75
C ASP A 455 19.36 0.34 -18.10
N GLY A 456 19.61 1.58 -18.53
CA GLY A 456 20.75 2.36 -18.04
C GLY A 456 20.71 2.63 -16.54
N TYR A 457 19.54 2.61 -15.92
CA TYR A 457 19.32 2.77 -14.48
C TYR A 457 19.06 1.43 -13.77
N ARG A 458 19.33 0.31 -14.44
CA ARG A 458 19.39 -1.05 -13.89
C ARG A 458 18.08 -1.55 -13.29
N ALA A 459 16.95 -0.95 -13.64
CA ALA A 459 15.66 -1.37 -13.14
C ALA A 459 14.64 -1.26 -14.27
N TYR A 460 14.66 -2.15 -15.25
CA TYR A 460 13.84 -2.00 -16.46
C TYR A 460 12.34 -1.89 -16.19
N LEU A 461 11.66 -1.05 -16.96
CA LEU A 461 10.19 -1.05 -17.07
C LEU A 461 9.82 -0.81 -18.53
N ARG A 462 8.94 -1.67 -19.08
CA ARG A 462 8.56 -1.57 -20.50
C ARG A 462 7.83 -0.26 -20.78
N ASP A 463 6.85 0.06 -19.94
CA ASP A 463 5.98 1.22 -20.12
C ASP A 463 5.94 2.08 -18.85
N TYR A 464 6.37 3.34 -18.90
CA TYR A 464 6.17 4.26 -17.77
C TYR A 464 4.72 4.80 -17.80
N ASN A 465 3.87 4.37 -16.87
CA ASN A 465 2.48 4.82 -16.73
C ASN A 465 2.21 5.25 -15.29
N TRP A 466 1.00 5.75 -15.03
CA TRP A 466 0.53 6.02 -13.67
C TRP A 466 0.77 4.81 -12.75
N GLY A 467 1.54 5.03 -11.68
CA GLY A 467 1.91 4.00 -10.72
C GLY A 467 3.13 3.18 -11.14
N SER A 468 4.00 3.69 -12.02
CA SER A 468 5.22 3.03 -12.47
C SER A 468 6.14 2.60 -11.32
N ASN A 469 6.21 3.35 -10.21
CA ASN A 469 6.99 2.95 -9.02
C ASN A 469 6.42 1.71 -8.31
N SER A 470 5.11 1.51 -8.35
CA SER A 470 4.48 0.26 -7.90
C SER A 470 4.85 -0.91 -8.81
N ALA A 471 4.88 -0.65 -10.12
CA ALA A 471 5.33 -1.65 -11.08
C ALA A 471 6.82 -2.02 -10.89
N LYS A 472 7.69 -1.05 -10.56
CA LYS A 472 9.09 -1.32 -10.16
C LYS A 472 9.15 -2.19 -8.89
N SER A 473 8.38 -1.83 -7.87
CA SER A 473 8.34 -2.58 -6.61
C SER A 473 7.93 -4.04 -6.81
N ALA A 474 6.89 -4.26 -7.61
CA ALA A 474 6.47 -5.62 -7.96
C ALA A 474 7.48 -6.34 -8.86
N GLY A 475 8.12 -5.65 -9.81
CA GLY A 475 9.20 -6.18 -10.65
C GLY A 475 10.36 -6.72 -9.83
N GLY A 476 10.88 -5.92 -8.88
CA GLY A 476 11.91 -6.36 -7.94
C GLY A 476 11.46 -7.56 -7.09
N LEU A 477 10.21 -7.56 -6.64
CA LEU A 477 9.67 -8.67 -5.83
C LEU A 477 9.63 -9.98 -6.64
N PHE A 478 9.28 -9.94 -7.93
CA PHE A 478 9.32 -11.13 -8.76
C PHE A 478 10.73 -11.68 -8.92
N PHE A 479 11.73 -10.82 -9.07
CA PHE A 479 13.11 -11.28 -9.12
C PHE A 479 13.52 -12.00 -7.82
N ASP A 480 13.22 -11.44 -6.65
CA ASP A 480 13.54 -12.10 -5.37
C ASP A 480 12.78 -13.43 -5.20
N GLN A 481 11.49 -13.47 -5.53
CA GLN A 481 10.71 -14.70 -5.46
C GLN A 481 11.20 -15.77 -6.45
N MET A 482 11.62 -15.37 -7.65
CA MET A 482 12.24 -16.28 -8.61
C MET A 482 13.59 -16.81 -8.12
N ALA A 483 14.34 -16.03 -7.33
CA ALA A 483 15.55 -16.50 -6.66
C ALA A 483 15.26 -17.59 -5.61
N GLU A 484 14.13 -17.48 -4.90
CA GLU A 484 13.70 -18.46 -3.90
C GLU A 484 13.10 -19.72 -4.54
N LEU A 485 12.50 -19.58 -5.72
CA LEU A 485 11.97 -20.70 -6.48
C LEU A 485 13.12 -21.58 -6.96
N LYS A 486 13.22 -22.79 -6.39
CA LYS A 486 14.17 -23.85 -6.76
C LYS A 486 13.84 -24.47 -8.14
N THR A 487 13.79 -23.63 -9.17
CA THR A 487 13.41 -24.02 -10.54
C THR A 487 14.62 -24.42 -11.38
N THR A 488 14.36 -25.05 -12.52
CA THR A 488 15.37 -25.58 -13.45
C THR A 488 15.91 -24.54 -14.45
N SER A 489 15.64 -23.25 -14.23
CA SER A 489 15.85 -22.15 -15.20
C SER A 489 17.32 -21.84 -15.54
N GLY A 490 18.29 -22.51 -14.93
CA GLY A 490 19.72 -22.42 -15.26
C GLY A 490 20.39 -21.07 -14.96
N THR A 491 19.62 -20.04 -14.61
CA THR A 491 20.14 -18.77 -14.09
C THR A 491 20.38 -18.90 -12.59
N ASP A 492 21.42 -18.22 -12.08
CA ASP A 492 21.81 -18.31 -10.68
C ASP A 492 20.90 -17.49 -9.74
N ALA A 493 20.64 -18.03 -8.55
CA ALA A 493 19.81 -17.40 -7.52
C ALA A 493 20.29 -15.98 -7.17
N ALA A 494 21.61 -15.78 -7.10
CA ALA A 494 22.19 -14.49 -6.77
C ALA A 494 21.95 -13.43 -7.85
N THR A 495 21.86 -13.82 -9.13
CA THR A 495 21.57 -12.89 -10.23
C THR A 495 20.19 -12.26 -10.05
N TRP A 496 19.17 -13.06 -9.74
CA TRP A 496 17.83 -12.50 -9.52
C TRP A 496 17.74 -11.73 -8.21
N HIS A 497 18.35 -12.20 -7.12
CA HIS A 497 18.36 -11.44 -5.85
C HIS A 497 19.04 -10.06 -6.00
N ASN A 498 20.15 -9.99 -6.74
CA ASN A 498 20.80 -8.71 -7.06
C ASN A 498 19.92 -7.82 -7.93
N ALA A 499 19.27 -8.37 -8.96
CA ALA A 499 18.33 -7.61 -9.79
C ALA A 499 17.18 -7.03 -8.96
N ALA A 500 16.65 -7.78 -7.99
CA ALA A 500 15.61 -7.29 -7.09
C ALA A 500 16.06 -6.06 -6.28
N GLU A 501 17.30 -6.05 -5.80
CA GLU A 501 17.86 -4.91 -5.06
C GLU A 501 18.11 -3.69 -5.96
N GLU A 502 18.46 -3.89 -7.24
CA GLU A 502 18.60 -2.78 -8.21
C GLU A 502 17.28 -2.00 -8.41
N TYR A 503 16.13 -2.67 -8.33
CA TYR A 503 14.83 -2.00 -8.35
C TYR A 503 14.58 -1.17 -7.08
N LEU A 504 15.10 -1.58 -5.91
CA LEU A 504 15.08 -0.74 -4.71
C LEU A 504 15.99 0.48 -4.89
N HIS A 505 17.21 0.28 -5.38
CA HIS A 505 18.14 1.37 -5.64
C HIS A 505 17.55 2.42 -6.60
N TYR A 506 16.78 2.00 -7.61
CA TYR A 506 16.03 2.92 -8.47
C TYR A 506 15.06 3.80 -7.68
N LEU A 507 14.31 3.20 -6.75
CA LEU A 507 13.36 3.92 -5.89
C LEU A 507 14.05 4.87 -4.90
N HIS A 508 15.30 4.58 -4.55
CA HIS A 508 16.10 5.30 -3.56
C HIS A 508 17.13 6.28 -4.14
N GLY A 509 17.18 6.46 -5.46
CA GLY A 509 18.00 7.51 -6.08
C GLY A 509 18.76 7.13 -7.34
N VAL A 510 18.86 5.85 -7.70
CA VAL A 510 19.46 5.39 -8.98
C VAL A 510 18.45 5.54 -10.11
N ASN A 511 18.09 6.78 -10.41
CA ASN A 511 17.14 7.15 -11.45
C ASN A 511 17.56 8.48 -12.08
N PRO A 512 16.94 8.91 -13.20
CA PRO A 512 17.35 10.14 -13.90
C PRO A 512 17.34 11.40 -13.04
N PHE A 513 16.61 11.41 -11.93
CA PHE A 513 16.52 12.58 -11.06
C PHE A 513 17.55 12.56 -9.93
N GLY A 514 18.27 11.45 -9.72
CA GLY A 514 19.10 11.26 -8.53
C GLY A 514 18.29 11.41 -7.24
N MET A 515 17.01 11.00 -7.23
CA MET A 515 16.04 11.37 -6.19
C MET A 515 15.36 10.14 -5.58
N VAL A 516 15.21 10.13 -4.26
CA VAL A 516 14.37 9.16 -3.54
C VAL A 516 12.89 9.44 -3.82
N TYR A 517 12.14 8.45 -4.31
CA TYR A 517 10.71 8.59 -4.64
C TYR A 517 9.75 8.59 -3.42
N LEU A 518 10.32 8.49 -2.21
CA LEU A 518 9.60 8.64 -0.95
C LEU A 518 9.58 10.10 -0.48
N SER A 519 8.49 10.55 0.12
CA SER A 519 8.35 11.91 0.62
C SER A 519 9.24 12.23 1.82
N ASN A 520 9.76 13.46 1.86
CA ASN A 520 10.35 14.09 3.05
C ASN A 520 11.38 13.22 3.83
N MET A 521 12.32 12.59 3.12
CA MET A 521 13.21 11.56 3.68
C MET A 521 14.55 12.08 4.22
N SER A 522 14.72 13.39 4.37
CA SER A 522 15.99 13.99 4.83
C SER A 522 16.43 13.48 6.21
N ARG A 523 15.49 13.30 7.14
CA ARG A 523 15.76 12.74 8.47
C ARG A 523 16.21 11.27 8.46
N TYR A 524 16.07 10.60 7.31
CA TYR A 524 16.48 9.22 7.07
C TYR A 524 17.72 9.11 6.17
N GLY A 525 18.39 10.24 5.88
CA GLY A 525 19.63 10.28 5.09
C GLY A 525 19.46 10.63 3.62
N ALA A 526 18.23 10.80 3.12
CA ALA A 526 18.02 11.20 1.72
C ALA A 526 18.13 12.73 1.55
N GLU A 527 19.21 13.19 0.94
CA GLU A 527 19.44 14.60 0.67
C GLU A 527 18.52 15.15 -0.42
N LYS A 528 18.09 14.30 -1.36
CA LYS A 528 17.12 14.64 -2.40
C LYS A 528 16.02 13.60 -2.47
N SER A 529 14.84 13.94 -1.96
CA SER A 529 13.64 13.10 -1.98
C SER A 529 12.43 13.82 -2.57
N VAL A 530 11.30 13.12 -2.69
CA VAL A 530 10.03 13.78 -3.05
C VAL A 530 9.74 14.88 -2.05
N SER A 531 9.56 16.09 -2.58
CA SER A 531 9.34 17.30 -1.80
C SER A 531 7.88 17.69 -1.71
N SER A 532 7.06 17.33 -2.70
CA SER A 532 5.66 17.73 -2.85
C SER A 532 4.95 16.73 -3.78
N PHE A 533 3.67 16.44 -3.51
CA PHE A 533 2.88 15.47 -4.26
C PHE A 533 1.37 15.71 -4.07
N TYR A 534 0.56 15.22 -5.02
CA TYR A 534 -0.90 15.31 -4.90
C TYR A 534 -1.42 14.61 -3.65
N HIS A 535 -2.00 15.38 -2.73
CA HIS A 535 -2.71 14.84 -1.58
C HIS A 535 -3.67 15.88 -0.98
N THR A 536 -4.87 15.45 -0.59
CA THR A 536 -5.88 16.36 -0.02
C THR A 536 -5.45 16.95 1.32
N TRP A 537 -4.83 16.13 2.20
CA TRP A 537 -4.25 16.66 3.45
C TRP A 537 -3.09 17.63 3.15
N PHE A 538 -2.11 17.21 2.35
CA PHE A 538 -0.95 18.03 2.02
C PHE A 538 -1.23 18.91 0.80
N ASN A 539 -2.34 19.64 0.80
CA ASN A 539 -2.86 20.30 -0.39
C ASN A 539 -1.94 21.39 -0.96
N ASP A 540 -2.02 21.58 -2.29
CA ASP A 540 -1.36 22.66 -3.02
C ASP A 540 -1.65 24.03 -2.37
N GLY A 541 -0.59 24.81 -2.12
CA GLY A 541 -0.67 26.09 -1.45
C GLY A 541 -0.81 26.03 0.08
N SER A 542 -0.77 24.85 0.70
CA SER A 542 -0.69 24.73 2.17
C SER A 542 0.56 25.43 2.70
N PRO A 543 0.42 26.37 3.67
CA PRO A 543 1.59 27.01 4.28
C PRO A 543 2.43 26.06 5.14
N LYS A 544 1.87 24.88 5.50
CA LYS A 544 2.53 23.90 6.36
C LYS A 544 3.02 22.67 5.61
N TRP A 545 2.20 22.13 4.70
CA TRP A 545 2.40 20.75 4.24
C TRP A 545 2.61 20.56 2.74
N ASP A 546 2.49 21.60 1.91
CA ASP A 546 2.53 21.45 0.45
C ASP A 546 3.89 20.97 -0.07
N SER A 547 4.98 21.59 0.38
CA SER A 547 6.31 21.25 -0.07
C SER A 547 7.36 21.41 1.03
N VAL A 548 8.31 20.48 1.14
CA VAL A 548 9.46 20.66 2.07
C VAL A 548 10.34 21.87 1.72
N SER A 549 10.22 22.42 0.51
CA SER A 549 11.01 23.57 0.06
C SER A 549 10.38 24.91 0.42
N ASN A 550 9.05 24.98 0.45
CA ASN A 550 8.29 26.24 0.59
C ASN A 550 7.35 26.26 1.81
N SER A 551 7.17 25.12 2.46
CA SER A 551 6.29 24.93 3.62
C SER A 551 7.08 24.16 4.69
N THR A 552 6.81 24.44 5.97
CA THR A 552 7.44 23.72 7.08
C THR A 552 6.34 23.13 7.96
N PRO A 553 6.31 21.81 8.16
CA PRO A 553 7.36 20.80 7.84
C PRO A 553 7.39 20.24 6.40
N GLY A 554 6.41 20.58 5.55
CA GLY A 554 6.14 19.84 4.30
C GLY A 554 5.30 18.58 4.54
N PRO A 555 5.09 17.72 3.53
CA PRO A 555 4.24 16.54 3.69
C PRO A 555 4.87 15.53 4.65
N ALA A 556 4.06 14.64 5.24
CA ALA A 556 4.58 13.59 6.11
C ALA A 556 5.53 12.65 5.33
N PRO A 557 6.55 12.08 5.99
CA PRO A 557 7.58 11.30 5.30
C PRO A 557 7.17 9.86 5.00
N GLY A 558 7.80 9.26 4.01
CA GLY A 558 7.70 7.83 3.68
C GLY A 558 6.67 7.47 2.60
N TYR A 559 5.90 8.42 2.08
CA TYR A 559 4.92 8.17 1.02
C TYR A 559 5.63 7.89 -0.30
N LEU A 560 5.40 6.70 -0.88
CA LEU A 560 5.85 6.39 -2.23
C LEU A 560 4.86 6.97 -3.26
N THR A 561 5.36 7.88 -4.09
CA THR A 561 4.58 8.50 -5.18
C THR A 561 4.46 7.59 -6.41
N GLY A 562 3.47 7.85 -7.26
CA GLY A 562 3.19 7.07 -8.47
C GLY A 562 4.39 6.87 -9.41
N GLY A 563 5.22 7.91 -9.59
CA GLY A 563 6.43 7.84 -10.43
C GLY A 563 6.18 8.30 -11.86
N PRO A 564 7.20 8.18 -12.75
CA PRO A 564 7.08 8.70 -14.12
C PRO A 564 5.92 8.08 -14.90
N ASN A 565 5.18 8.92 -15.62
CA ASN A 565 4.03 8.53 -16.43
C ASN A 565 4.15 9.14 -17.83
N ALA A 566 4.59 8.34 -18.80
CA ALA A 566 4.80 8.77 -20.19
C ALA A 566 3.51 9.10 -20.94
N ARG A 567 2.34 8.75 -20.39
CA ARG A 567 1.03 9.08 -20.95
C ARG A 567 0.39 10.31 -20.32
N TYR A 568 1.03 10.90 -19.31
CA TYR A 568 0.54 12.09 -18.64
C TYR A 568 0.38 13.24 -19.65
N SER A 569 -0.78 13.89 -19.59
CA SER A 569 -1.08 15.11 -20.34
C SER A 569 -2.00 15.99 -19.49
N TRP A 570 -2.02 17.30 -19.77
CA TRP A 570 -2.97 18.18 -19.07
C TRP A 570 -4.38 17.90 -19.55
N ASP A 571 -5.34 18.47 -18.83
CA ASP A 571 -6.72 18.49 -19.29
C ASP A 571 -6.83 19.06 -20.72
N ALA A 572 -7.73 18.50 -21.52
CA ALA A 572 -7.97 18.90 -22.89
C ALA A 572 -8.28 20.41 -23.04
N CYS A 573 -8.85 21.04 -22.00
CA CYS A 573 -9.10 22.49 -22.00
C CYS A 573 -7.82 23.33 -22.17
N CYS A 574 -6.66 22.80 -21.80
CA CYS A 574 -5.40 23.51 -21.94
C CYS A 574 -4.93 23.61 -23.41
N ALA A 575 -5.34 22.69 -24.27
CA ALA A 575 -5.01 22.74 -25.70
C ALA A 575 -5.77 23.84 -26.45
N GLU A 576 -6.87 24.34 -25.87
CA GLU A 576 -7.75 25.34 -26.49
C GLU A 576 -7.37 26.78 -26.14
N TYR A 577 -6.38 27.02 -25.28
CA TYR A 577 -5.96 28.37 -24.89
C TYR A 577 -4.84 28.92 -25.80
N ASP A 578 -4.89 30.22 -26.06
CA ASP A 578 -3.77 31.01 -26.60
C ASP A 578 -3.40 32.14 -25.63
N ALA A 579 -2.15 32.60 -25.69
CA ALA A 579 -1.56 33.50 -24.71
C ALA A 579 -2.29 34.86 -24.54
N ASP A 580 -3.13 35.25 -25.50
CA ASP A 580 -3.95 36.46 -25.48
C ASP A 580 -5.40 36.22 -25.01
N ASN A 581 -5.74 35.00 -24.59
CA ASN A 581 -7.06 34.60 -24.09
C ASN A 581 -8.18 34.82 -25.13
N SER A 582 -7.88 34.66 -26.42
CA SER A 582 -8.83 34.84 -27.52
C SER A 582 -9.72 33.60 -27.74
N LYS A 583 -9.31 32.43 -27.23
CA LYS A 583 -10.06 31.17 -27.25
C LYS A 583 -10.59 30.73 -25.88
N LYS A 584 -11.60 29.85 -25.89
CA LYS A 584 -12.18 29.24 -24.68
C LYS A 584 -11.17 28.25 -24.07
N GLY A 585 -10.31 28.72 -23.17
CA GLY A 585 -9.46 27.84 -22.36
C GLY A 585 -10.25 27.10 -21.26
N CYS A 586 -9.57 26.76 -20.16
CA CYS A 586 -10.05 26.15 -18.92
C CYS A 586 -11.00 27.03 -18.08
N GLY A 587 -11.90 27.77 -18.72
CA GLY A 587 -13.01 28.49 -18.10
C GLY A 587 -12.67 29.77 -17.34
N SER A 588 -11.40 30.02 -17.00
CA SER A 588 -10.96 31.27 -16.35
C SER A 588 -9.51 31.61 -16.65
N VAL A 589 -9.15 32.90 -16.56
CA VAL A 589 -7.76 33.37 -16.72
C VAL A 589 -6.80 32.70 -15.73
N SER A 590 -7.27 32.43 -14.50
CA SER A 590 -6.46 31.76 -13.48
C SER A 590 -6.12 30.33 -13.89
N ASN A 591 -7.11 29.56 -14.34
CA ASN A 591 -6.92 28.18 -14.77
C ASN A 591 -6.08 28.11 -16.05
N ASN A 592 -6.28 29.06 -16.96
CA ASN A 592 -5.50 29.12 -18.21
C ASN A 592 -4.01 29.38 -17.95
N LYS A 593 -3.67 30.19 -16.94
CA LYS A 593 -2.28 30.43 -16.55
C LYS A 593 -1.59 29.16 -16.05
N LEU A 594 -2.33 28.22 -15.46
CA LEU A 594 -1.80 26.93 -15.01
C LEU A 594 -1.35 26.04 -16.18
N CYS A 595 -2.04 26.11 -17.33
CA CYS A 595 -1.70 25.37 -18.54
C CYS A 595 -0.34 25.73 -19.17
N TYR A 596 0.32 26.82 -18.74
CA TYR A 596 1.63 27.23 -19.27
C TYR A 596 2.64 27.49 -18.15
N ALA A 597 2.40 26.91 -16.98
CA ALA A 597 3.39 26.93 -15.91
C ALA A 597 4.63 26.14 -16.36
N PHE A 598 5.83 26.66 -16.06
CA PHE A 598 7.14 26.01 -16.29
C PHE A 598 7.34 24.71 -15.48
N SER A 599 6.26 24.12 -14.93
CA SER A 599 6.24 22.97 -14.05
C SER A 599 6.08 21.62 -14.77
N GLN A 600 6.09 21.57 -16.09
CA GLN A 600 5.56 20.43 -16.85
C GLN A 600 6.61 19.35 -17.13
N PRO A 601 6.31 18.07 -16.88
CA PRO A 601 7.09 16.95 -17.38
C PRO A 601 6.53 16.41 -18.71
N ALA A 602 6.01 17.25 -19.62
CA ALA A 602 5.34 16.79 -20.84
C ALA A 602 6.28 16.75 -22.05
N GLY A 603 6.22 15.68 -22.85
CA GLY A 603 7.11 15.50 -24.02
C GLY A 603 8.55 15.09 -23.65
N GLU A 604 8.74 14.67 -22.39
CA GLU A 604 10.00 14.20 -21.85
C GLU A 604 10.26 12.73 -22.23
N PRO A 605 11.53 12.26 -22.18
CA PRO A 605 11.81 10.83 -22.20
C PRO A 605 10.96 10.08 -21.15
N PRO A 606 10.50 8.84 -21.41
CA PRO A 606 9.54 8.14 -20.55
C PRO A 606 9.90 8.10 -19.05
N ALA A 607 11.17 7.89 -18.71
CA ALA A 607 11.66 7.85 -17.33
C ALA A 607 11.83 9.24 -16.69
N LYS A 608 11.75 10.31 -17.49
CA LYS A 608 11.80 11.73 -17.08
C LYS A 608 10.44 12.41 -17.03
N MET A 609 9.35 11.70 -17.39
CA MET A 609 7.97 12.19 -17.30
C MET A 609 7.47 12.25 -15.84
N TYR A 610 8.21 12.94 -14.98
CA TYR A 610 7.95 13.14 -13.55
C TYR A 610 8.49 14.49 -13.06
N ARG A 611 7.82 15.08 -12.07
CA ARG A 611 8.31 16.23 -11.29
C ARG A 611 7.68 16.19 -9.90
N ASN A 612 8.28 16.85 -8.91
CA ASN A 612 7.59 17.17 -7.65
C ASN A 612 6.63 18.35 -7.86
N PHE A 613 5.33 18.08 -7.95
CA PHE A 613 4.26 19.08 -8.06
C PHE A 613 2.94 18.51 -7.51
N ASN A 614 2.06 19.40 -7.06
CA ASN A 614 0.83 19.09 -6.31
C ASN A 614 -0.42 19.73 -6.94
N ASN A 615 -0.27 20.36 -8.10
CA ASN A 615 -1.38 21.11 -8.69
C ASN A 615 -2.55 20.21 -9.04
N GLY A 616 -3.75 20.67 -8.71
CA GLY A 616 -4.99 20.04 -9.14
C GLY A 616 -5.28 20.29 -10.63
N TRP A 617 -6.55 20.24 -10.98
CA TRP A 617 -7.01 20.59 -12.32
C TRP A 617 -6.61 22.03 -12.70
N PRO A 618 -6.13 22.30 -13.93
CA PRO A 618 -6.08 21.40 -15.09
C PRO A 618 -4.76 20.63 -15.28
N LEU A 619 -3.81 20.77 -14.36
CA LEU A 619 -2.52 20.06 -14.43
C LEU A 619 -2.63 18.60 -14.01
N ASN A 620 -3.57 18.24 -13.15
CA ASN A 620 -3.85 16.84 -12.81
C ASN A 620 -2.61 16.09 -12.28
N SER A 621 -1.89 16.69 -11.31
CA SER A 621 -0.65 16.10 -10.76
C SER A 621 -0.83 14.69 -10.20
N TRP A 622 -2.05 14.31 -9.84
CA TRP A 622 -2.37 12.98 -9.32
C TRP A 622 -1.96 11.84 -10.25
N GLU A 623 -1.93 12.04 -11.57
CA GLU A 623 -1.50 11.02 -12.53
C GLU A 623 -0.01 10.66 -12.45
N VAL A 624 0.78 11.46 -11.71
CA VAL A 624 2.24 11.40 -11.64
C VAL A 624 2.71 11.29 -10.19
N THR A 625 2.25 12.18 -9.31
CA THR A 625 2.79 12.31 -7.95
C THR A 625 1.91 11.73 -6.87
N GLU A 626 0.63 11.41 -7.13
CA GLU A 626 -0.24 10.85 -6.09
C GLU A 626 0.35 9.56 -5.50
N PRO A 627 0.39 9.42 -4.17
CA PRO A 627 0.71 8.16 -3.53
C PRO A 627 -0.54 7.27 -3.48
N SER A 628 -0.34 5.97 -3.37
CA SER A 628 -1.40 5.01 -3.10
C SER A 628 -0.90 3.97 -2.12
N LEU A 629 -1.76 3.49 -1.24
CA LEU A 629 -1.43 2.36 -0.39
C LEU A 629 -1.10 1.10 -1.20
N GLY A 630 -1.60 0.96 -2.43
CA GLY A 630 -1.18 -0.12 -3.32
C GLY A 630 0.27 -0.02 -3.76
N TYR A 631 0.80 1.20 -3.92
CA TYR A 631 2.22 1.42 -4.21
C TYR A 631 3.03 1.15 -2.95
N GLN A 632 2.55 1.68 -1.83
CA GLN A 632 3.18 1.56 -0.52
C GLN A 632 3.35 0.10 -0.09
N THR A 633 2.30 -0.72 -0.17
CA THR A 633 2.37 -2.13 0.26
C THR A 633 3.24 -2.99 -0.64
N ASN A 634 3.29 -2.71 -1.95
CA ASN A 634 4.22 -3.39 -2.87
C ASN A 634 5.67 -3.07 -2.51
N TYR A 635 5.95 -1.80 -2.22
CA TYR A 635 7.27 -1.36 -1.78
C TYR A 635 7.67 -1.95 -0.43
N ILE A 636 6.77 -1.93 0.57
CA ILE A 636 7.02 -2.55 1.88
C ILE A 636 7.37 -4.03 1.74
N ARG A 637 6.60 -4.78 0.92
CA ARG A 637 6.86 -6.21 0.70
C ARG A 637 8.21 -6.45 0.03
N LEU A 638 8.58 -5.65 -0.98
CA LEU A 638 9.92 -5.73 -1.58
C LEU A 638 11.01 -5.37 -0.56
N LEU A 639 10.90 -4.22 0.11
CA LEU A 639 11.90 -3.71 1.05
C LEU A 639 12.16 -4.69 2.20
N SER A 640 11.12 -5.37 2.69
CA SER A 640 11.24 -6.37 3.76
C SER A 640 12.17 -7.54 3.43
N ARG A 641 12.49 -7.78 2.14
CA ARG A 641 13.46 -8.80 1.70
C ARG A 641 14.91 -8.40 1.95
N PHE A 642 15.16 -7.11 2.20
CA PHE A 642 16.50 -6.51 2.24
C PHE A 642 16.81 -5.81 3.57
N VAL A 643 15.94 -5.86 4.57
CA VAL A 643 16.25 -5.33 5.91
C VAL A 643 17.00 -6.36 6.74
N GLU A 644 17.73 -5.90 7.76
CA GLU A 644 18.23 -6.81 8.80
C GLU A 644 17.04 -7.37 9.60
N GLU A 645 16.99 -8.69 9.77
CA GLU A 645 15.95 -9.38 10.52
C GLU A 645 16.12 -9.14 12.05
N ARG A 646 15.35 -8.20 12.60
CA ARG A 646 15.37 -7.80 14.03
C ARG A 646 14.10 -8.15 14.80
N GLY A 647 13.05 -8.53 14.08
CA GLY A 647 11.76 -8.90 14.62
C GLY A 647 11.71 -10.32 15.17
N VAL A 648 10.52 -10.68 15.63
CA VAL A 648 10.21 -11.98 16.24
C VAL A 648 9.55 -12.91 15.23
N GLY A 649 9.93 -14.19 15.25
CA GLY A 649 9.33 -15.22 14.39
C GLY A 649 7.95 -15.70 14.87
N PHE A 650 7.42 -16.73 14.19
CA PHE A 650 6.18 -17.41 14.61
C PHE A 650 6.38 -18.34 15.82
N ASP A 651 7.60 -18.85 16.02
CA ASP A 651 7.91 -19.87 17.03
C ASP A 651 8.11 -19.30 18.44
N GLU A 652 8.22 -17.97 18.58
CA GLU A 652 8.36 -17.31 19.87
C GLU A 652 7.00 -17.15 20.54
N ASP A 653 6.82 -17.77 21.71
CA ASP A 653 5.60 -17.69 22.49
C ASP A 653 5.48 -16.32 23.17
N LEU A 654 4.94 -15.35 22.44
CA LEU A 654 4.61 -14.02 22.98
C LEU A 654 3.33 -14.03 23.83
N GLY A 655 2.83 -15.22 24.19
CA GLY A 655 1.58 -15.43 24.90
C GLY A 655 0.36 -15.40 23.97
N MET A 656 -0.84 -15.69 24.51
CA MET A 656 -2.07 -15.37 23.80
C MET A 656 -2.08 -13.85 23.63
N ALA A 657 -1.79 -13.36 22.42
CA ALA A 657 -1.98 -11.95 22.09
C ALA A 657 -3.37 -11.54 22.60
N ARG A 658 -3.42 -10.52 23.45
CA ARG A 658 -4.70 -10.03 23.96
C ARG A 658 -5.58 -9.75 22.74
N PRO A 659 -6.83 -10.20 22.70
CA PRO A 659 -7.73 -9.82 21.63
C PRO A 659 -7.73 -8.29 21.57
N MET A 660 -7.13 -7.72 20.52
CA MET A 660 -7.41 -6.32 20.18
C MET A 660 -8.90 -6.26 19.84
N PRO A 661 -9.63 -5.27 20.37
CA PRO A 661 -11.07 -5.33 20.50
C PRO A 661 -11.69 -5.70 19.15
N ALA A 662 -12.27 -6.89 19.07
CA ALA A 662 -13.18 -7.20 18.00
C ALA A 662 -14.20 -6.05 17.93
N PRO A 663 -14.61 -5.60 16.73
CA PRO A 663 -15.78 -4.74 16.65
C PRO A 663 -16.88 -5.39 17.52
N PRO A 664 -17.48 -4.65 18.47
CA PRO A 664 -18.29 -5.24 19.51
C PRO A 664 -19.27 -6.20 18.89
N SER A 665 -19.29 -7.44 19.38
CA SER A 665 -20.09 -8.51 18.83
C SER A 665 -21.51 -8.01 18.55
N ALA A 666 -21.88 -7.94 17.27
CA ALA A 666 -23.13 -7.33 16.85
C ALA A 666 -24.29 -8.28 17.18
N LEU A 667 -24.73 -8.26 18.43
CA LEU A 667 -25.97 -8.90 18.84
C LEU A 667 -27.15 -8.05 18.33
N LYS A 668 -27.83 -8.55 17.29
CA LYS A 668 -29.03 -7.96 16.72
C LYS A 668 -30.25 -8.78 17.13
N ILE A 669 -31.29 -8.08 17.55
CA ILE A 669 -32.62 -8.63 17.80
C ILE A 669 -33.54 -7.85 16.85
N SER A 670 -34.34 -8.54 16.06
CA SER A 670 -35.32 -7.94 15.17
C SER A 670 -36.64 -8.72 15.22
N LEU A 671 -37.74 -8.02 14.94
CA LEU A 671 -39.06 -8.61 14.81
C LEU A 671 -39.54 -8.43 13.37
N SER A 672 -39.91 -9.52 12.70
CA SER A 672 -40.54 -9.50 11.38
C SER A 672 -41.85 -10.28 11.44
N GLY A 673 -42.97 -9.57 11.39
CA GLY A 673 -44.29 -10.15 11.65
C GLY A 673 -44.35 -10.79 13.04
N LYS A 674 -44.65 -12.10 13.09
CA LYS A 674 -44.68 -12.89 14.33
C LYS A 674 -43.38 -13.68 14.58
N ASN A 675 -42.30 -13.40 13.86
CA ASN A 675 -41.01 -14.06 14.05
C ASN A 675 -40.02 -13.10 14.72
N LEU A 676 -39.52 -13.50 15.89
CA LEU A 676 -38.40 -12.84 16.55
C LEU A 676 -37.11 -13.49 16.08
N MET A 677 -36.25 -12.69 15.45
CA MET A 677 -34.95 -13.12 14.96
C MET A 677 -33.85 -12.56 15.85
N VAL A 678 -32.93 -13.43 16.23
CA VAL A 678 -31.73 -13.10 16.97
C VAL A 678 -30.53 -13.52 16.13
N LEU A 679 -29.67 -12.56 15.82
CA LEU A 679 -28.44 -12.77 15.08
C LEU A 679 -27.28 -12.29 15.94
N CYS A 680 -26.25 -13.12 16.08
CA CYS A 680 -25.05 -12.77 16.79
C CYS A 680 -23.85 -13.40 16.10
N ASN A 681 -22.75 -12.66 16.00
CA ASN A 681 -21.47 -13.20 15.54
C ASN A 681 -20.77 -14.08 16.60
N ALA A 682 -21.43 -14.34 17.73
CA ALA A 682 -21.08 -15.36 18.71
C ALA A 682 -22.29 -16.28 18.96
N ASP A 683 -22.07 -17.46 19.56
CA ASP A 683 -23.18 -18.38 19.88
C ASP A 683 -24.20 -17.71 20.81
N VAL A 684 -25.44 -17.61 20.34
CA VAL A 684 -26.60 -17.32 21.16
C VAL A 684 -26.80 -18.52 22.10
N ARG A 685 -26.68 -18.25 23.40
CA ARG A 685 -26.84 -19.24 24.46
C ARG A 685 -28.28 -19.31 24.95
N GLU A 686 -28.93 -18.16 24.98
CA GLU A 686 -30.22 -18.00 25.63
C GLU A 686 -31.03 -16.87 24.99
N VAL A 687 -32.32 -17.12 24.75
CA VAL A 687 -33.32 -16.10 24.41
C VAL A 687 -34.50 -16.27 25.35
N ARG A 688 -34.73 -15.28 26.22
CA ARG A 688 -35.87 -15.24 27.15
C ARG A 688 -36.86 -14.17 26.72
N LEU A 689 -38.14 -14.48 26.73
CA LEU A 689 -39.22 -13.53 26.52
C LEU A 689 -40.02 -13.31 27.79
N PHE A 690 -40.28 -12.05 28.10
CA PHE A 690 -41.10 -11.62 29.23
C PHE A 690 -42.29 -10.79 28.75
N ASP A 691 -43.43 -10.92 29.42
CA ASP A 691 -44.54 -9.97 29.27
C ASP A 691 -44.33 -8.69 30.10
N VAL A 692 -45.28 -7.75 30.01
CA VAL A 692 -45.26 -6.48 30.78
C VAL A 692 -45.32 -6.67 32.31
N ASN A 693 -45.75 -7.85 32.79
CA ASN A 693 -45.78 -8.18 34.21
C ASN A 693 -44.52 -8.94 34.64
N HIS A 694 -43.47 -8.94 33.80
CA HIS A 694 -42.20 -9.61 34.04
C HIS A 694 -42.32 -11.15 34.14
N ARG A 695 -43.43 -11.73 33.66
CA ARG A 695 -43.58 -13.18 33.59
C ARG A 695 -42.85 -13.71 32.36
N GLU A 696 -42.01 -14.72 32.55
CA GLU A 696 -41.37 -15.42 31.45
C GLU A 696 -42.42 -16.22 30.66
N VAL A 697 -42.53 -15.95 29.36
CA VAL A 697 -43.51 -16.57 28.46
C VAL A 697 -42.85 -17.53 27.48
N LEU A 698 -41.55 -17.41 27.25
CA LEU A 698 -40.78 -18.32 26.40
C LEU A 698 -39.31 -18.29 26.81
N LEU A 699 -38.69 -19.47 26.84
CA LEU A 699 -37.24 -19.66 26.96
C LEU A 699 -36.77 -20.52 25.80
N TRP A 700 -35.76 -20.04 25.09
CA TRP A 700 -34.97 -20.83 24.17
C TRP A 700 -33.53 -20.90 24.69
N SER A 701 -32.90 -22.06 24.58
CA SER A 701 -31.50 -22.26 24.94
C SER A 701 -30.82 -23.14 23.89
N GLY A 702 -29.57 -22.84 23.59
CA GLY A 702 -28.83 -23.56 22.56
C GLY A 702 -27.42 -23.02 22.35
N SER A 703 -26.87 -23.36 21.19
CA SER A 703 -25.54 -22.93 20.76
C SER A 703 -25.59 -22.74 19.25
N THR A 704 -26.02 -21.56 18.81
CA THR A 704 -26.10 -21.21 17.39
C THR A 704 -25.97 -19.69 17.24
N GLN A 705 -25.40 -19.23 16.13
CA GLN A 705 -25.26 -17.82 15.80
C GLN A 705 -26.59 -17.15 15.37
N SER A 706 -27.61 -17.96 15.06
CA SER A 706 -28.94 -17.50 14.64
C SER A 706 -30.05 -18.27 15.35
N VAL A 707 -31.04 -17.54 15.85
CA VAL A 707 -32.25 -18.09 16.46
C VAL A 707 -33.47 -17.37 15.89
N THR A 708 -34.42 -18.15 15.38
CA THR A 708 -35.73 -17.64 14.94
C THR A 708 -36.81 -18.28 15.80
N LEU A 709 -37.59 -17.45 16.50
CA LEU A 709 -38.70 -17.88 17.36
C LEU A 709 -40.02 -17.42 16.76
N ASN A 710 -40.92 -18.36 16.48
CA ASN A 710 -42.28 -18.08 16.06
C ASN A 710 -43.15 -17.77 17.28
N LEU A 711 -43.69 -16.55 17.32
CA LEU A 711 -44.47 -16.00 18.43
C LEU A 711 -45.98 -16.02 18.17
N SER A 712 -46.45 -16.78 17.19
CA SER A 712 -47.87 -16.78 16.78
C SER A 712 -48.84 -17.27 17.85
N ALA A 713 -48.36 -18.04 18.83
CA ALA A 713 -49.15 -18.52 19.95
C ALA A 713 -49.29 -17.49 21.09
N LEU A 714 -48.53 -16.39 21.06
CA LEU A 714 -48.61 -15.36 22.10
C LEU A 714 -49.77 -14.38 21.81
N PRO A 715 -50.53 -13.95 22.85
CA PRO A 715 -51.58 -12.95 22.68
C PRO A 715 -50.99 -11.58 22.31
N SER A 716 -51.83 -10.69 21.76
CA SER A 716 -51.40 -9.31 21.50
C SER A 716 -50.95 -8.62 22.78
N GLY A 717 -49.84 -7.88 22.72
CA GLY A 717 -49.24 -7.24 23.89
C GLY A 717 -47.83 -6.74 23.62
N VAL A 718 -47.19 -6.17 24.64
CA VAL A 718 -45.78 -5.76 24.59
C VAL A 718 -44.94 -6.81 25.31
N TYR A 719 -43.84 -7.19 24.68
CA TYR A 719 -42.93 -8.21 25.19
C TYR A 719 -41.49 -7.70 25.22
N PHE A 720 -40.68 -8.31 26.08
CA PHE A 720 -39.26 -8.02 26.24
C PHE A 720 -38.44 -9.27 25.93
N ALA A 721 -37.64 -9.25 24.87
CA ALA A 721 -36.63 -10.27 24.59
C ALA A 721 -35.33 -9.92 25.28
N ARG A 722 -34.84 -10.79 26.16
CA ARG A 722 -33.48 -10.76 26.70
C ARG A 722 -32.67 -11.87 26.05
N VAL A 723 -31.63 -11.50 25.34
CA VAL A 723 -30.72 -12.44 24.69
C VAL A 723 -29.39 -12.45 25.42
N ARG A 724 -28.79 -13.63 25.58
CA ARG A 724 -27.40 -13.80 25.97
C ARG A 724 -26.63 -14.60 24.93
N ALA A 725 -25.42 -14.15 24.63
CA ALA A 725 -24.54 -14.74 23.64
C ALA A 725 -23.07 -14.75 24.10
N GLY A 726 -22.23 -15.51 23.40
CA GLY A 726 -20.80 -15.64 23.66
C GLY A 726 -20.45 -16.64 24.77
N LYS A 727 -19.15 -16.89 24.92
CA LYS A 727 -18.60 -17.73 26.00
C LYS A 727 -18.89 -17.06 27.34
N ASP A 728 -19.43 -17.82 28.30
CA ASP A 728 -19.92 -17.34 29.60
C ASP A 728 -21.09 -16.33 29.54
N ALA A 729 -21.81 -16.22 28.42
CA ALA A 729 -23.01 -15.40 28.28
C ALA A 729 -22.80 -13.89 28.57
N LYS A 730 -21.58 -13.39 28.34
CA LYS A 730 -21.16 -12.00 28.63
C LYS A 730 -21.77 -10.95 27.68
N LEU A 731 -22.19 -11.35 26.47
CA LEU A 731 -22.93 -10.47 25.58
C LEU A 731 -24.40 -10.57 25.92
N SER A 732 -25.03 -9.45 26.25
CA SER A 732 -26.47 -9.41 26.49
C SER A 732 -27.13 -8.21 25.84
N LYS A 733 -28.34 -8.41 25.33
CA LYS A 733 -29.15 -7.35 24.76
C LYS A 733 -30.61 -7.57 25.11
N THR A 734 -31.31 -6.48 25.39
CA THR A 734 -32.75 -6.50 25.62
C THR A 734 -33.45 -5.67 24.55
N MET A 735 -34.55 -6.18 23.99
CA MET A 735 -35.41 -5.47 23.05
C MET A 735 -36.85 -5.57 23.52
N ALA A 736 -37.53 -4.43 23.62
CA ALA A 736 -38.98 -4.39 23.78
C ALA A 736 -39.63 -4.32 22.39
N PHE A 737 -40.75 -5.02 22.21
CA PHE A 737 -41.50 -4.98 20.95
C PHE A 737 -42.99 -5.26 21.16
N PRO A 738 -43.87 -4.65 20.35
CA PRO A 738 -45.27 -4.99 20.35
C PRO A 738 -45.54 -6.21 19.45
N LEU A 739 -46.47 -7.06 19.87
CA LEU A 739 -47.07 -8.13 19.08
C LEU A 739 -48.55 -7.78 18.88
N PHE A 740 -48.96 -7.65 17.64
CA PHE A 740 -50.36 -7.46 17.25
C PHE A 740 -50.85 -8.75 16.57
N GLN A 741 -52.07 -9.18 16.87
CA GLN A 741 -52.62 -10.42 16.32
C GLN A 741 -53.00 -10.28 14.86
#